data_AF-A0A317XI19-F1
#
_entry.id   AF-A0A317XI19-F1
#
_cell.length_a   1.000
_cell.length_b   1.000
_cell.length_c   1.000
_cell.angle_alpha   90.00
_cell.angle_beta   90.00
_cell.angle_gamma   90.00
#
_symmetry.space_group_name_H-M   'P 1'
#
loop_
_entity.id
_entity.type
_entity.pdbx_description
1 polymer ?
#
loop_
_entity_poly.entity_id
_entity_poly.type
_entity_poly.pdbx_seq_one_letter_code
_entity_poly.pdbx_strand_id
1 'polypeptide(L)'
;MTTGTTTAIAEKDLQSTLLRTSVICASSIQSLREPAQPTILPSASSSSPASSSLPAPRADELAQQITSDLSQLLTLVQKHTTSLGIALKPSSKSSSTTASSNGAEPASQDDDTFSPLSGLDTKSLEAAQAQIVSLGSDIIPKLVFLSKKAWKDREVFQKRPDNSAQDPAKVEERRKLEQMAKEMGAQIMTADQLALPASERDDLVKVLECSLGNSYAREIRSAVEDVIGGIADLFHSLLDNRARKALQKARSARDEADGIAVPFSKKVDASPIASGSVAEARSRVLAANNLVWETCAKYIGERNADGSPKTVTSVAPNGVRTKVHITGLSRNNLEASKRSWNNRVELMRDGLEELRAGTEADASSAAVHAEDDDDDDDDEFSFPAATPLSPEQKDRLRKMSNLVKIGNMAHETILKCIVKAGSAADAALDLDEIEELGKQLEEAQDELVAACLYGESDAGLDVKMFDNDADEIEDAHDENDDADLTDEQAIEKAILRTLENYVQAAVNLSAYATDRDDLVEDVNIACATDEEGDFATVFDAKFARLSKVLGAASSDIVLRRSGSSSSPSTSSAAGRQPKTVSAVPPQSNDAFKTEVFVQELQNLAQQLGDKVAITDRLIAEQLDLADPLSSMRDGYILPTFKDVCSADHKADSPETAPDAPSLYMCGNSLGPLSKLTKHYLEQEIEAWGRKAVLGHFEHPYGKPWTQMEKRVGELSANIVGAKEKEVVVMGTLTGNLHTMLATFYRPATKPFGVQFHGDVEAAKKAGKKVKHKIIFEQKAFPSDQYALASVIELNGYDPATSLVPLKPKGSSKTLETADILATIEEMGKEGETALMLLGGIQYFTGQLFELEKLAAKAHEYGILFGVDLAHAFANVPLALHDWDIDFAVWCTYKYGSSGPGGIAGVFVHEKWHGKEAAAGGVKAQLTRPAGWWGHDRVTRFTMPDAFVPSEGAEGWQVSNPSMLDMAALKGSLETLHKATQLVDKLPTAEEGKVGKGTVMPLLRSKSLRLTAYLETLLLTPGFFPDGFDINIVTPRDPLQRGSQLCVRIPEPEKKQAPKPAAQQTDKKQHDGKEVPPPIDGTRLIARAHRRAEKQRGLVADIRHPDMLRLAPLAQFSTFTDVWRTADVLRKSILDEVEAQKTA
;
A
#
# COMPACT_ATOMS: atom_id res chain seq x y z
N MET A 1 -70.24 4.06 -15.91
CA MET A 1 -69.21 3.00 -16.05
C MET A 1 -67.95 3.44 -16.79
N THR A 2 -67.86 4.67 -17.34
CA THR A 2 -66.66 5.18 -18.05
C THR A 2 -65.66 5.95 -17.17
N THR A 3 -66.08 6.48 -16.02
CA THR A 3 -65.21 7.27 -15.10
C THR A 3 -64.29 6.40 -14.22
N GLY A 4 -64.74 5.20 -13.85
CA GLY A 4 -63.95 4.25 -13.03
C GLY A 4 -62.70 3.73 -13.74
N THR A 5 -62.78 3.51 -15.06
CA THR A 5 -61.65 3.06 -15.89
C THR A 5 -60.59 4.15 -16.05
N THR A 6 -61.00 5.41 -16.17
CA THR A 6 -60.06 6.54 -16.37
C THR A 6 -59.24 6.84 -15.11
N THR A 7 -59.88 6.76 -13.93
CA THR A 7 -59.21 7.01 -12.64
C THR A 7 -58.21 5.91 -12.31
N ALA A 8 -58.54 4.64 -12.59
CA ALA A 8 -57.63 3.52 -12.39
C ALA A 8 -56.39 3.57 -13.32
N ILE A 9 -56.55 4.10 -14.54
CA ILE A 9 -55.43 4.34 -15.46
C ILE A 9 -54.52 5.44 -14.92
N ALA A 10 -55.08 6.57 -14.48
CA ALA A 10 -54.32 7.67 -13.90
C ALA A 10 -53.55 7.26 -12.62
N GLU A 11 -54.15 6.43 -11.76
CA GLU A 11 -53.48 5.91 -10.56
C GLU A 11 -52.29 5.00 -10.92
N LYS A 12 -52.46 4.12 -11.93
CA LYS A 12 -51.39 3.25 -12.44
C LYS A 12 -50.25 4.04 -13.09
N ASP A 13 -50.57 5.07 -13.87
CA ASP A 13 -49.57 5.93 -14.51
C ASP A 13 -48.78 6.74 -13.49
N LEU A 14 -49.44 7.19 -12.42
CA LEU A 14 -48.80 7.84 -11.29
C LEU A 14 -47.87 6.89 -10.53
N GLN A 15 -48.27 5.65 -10.24
CA GLN A 15 -47.41 4.62 -9.63
C GLN A 15 -46.16 4.31 -10.49
N SER A 16 -46.33 4.23 -11.82
CA SER A 16 -45.19 4.07 -12.75
C SER A 16 -44.25 5.28 -12.74
N THR A 17 -44.81 6.48 -12.61
CA THR A 17 -44.03 7.74 -12.53
C THR A 17 -43.28 7.84 -11.21
N LEU A 18 -43.90 7.45 -10.09
CA LEU A 18 -43.26 7.37 -8.77
C LEU A 18 -42.07 6.41 -8.79
N LEU A 19 -42.25 5.19 -9.31
CA LEU A 19 -41.17 4.20 -9.40
C LEU A 19 -39.96 4.73 -10.20
N ARG A 20 -40.21 5.34 -11.38
CA ARG A 20 -39.13 5.93 -12.19
C ARG A 20 -38.42 7.05 -11.45
N THR A 21 -39.17 7.89 -10.75
CA THR A 21 -38.60 9.06 -10.06
C THR A 21 -37.83 8.65 -8.80
N SER A 22 -38.28 7.61 -8.08
CA SER A 22 -37.52 7.04 -6.96
C SER A 22 -36.16 6.48 -7.41
N VAL A 23 -36.09 5.86 -8.60
CA VAL A 23 -34.81 5.43 -9.20
C VAL A 23 -33.93 6.64 -9.56
N ILE A 24 -34.50 7.73 -10.06
CA ILE A 24 -33.77 8.99 -10.31
C ILE A 24 -33.19 9.54 -9.00
N CYS A 25 -33.93 9.55 -7.89
CA CYS A 25 -33.41 9.99 -6.60
C CYS A 25 -32.22 9.11 -6.14
N ALA A 26 -32.36 7.78 -6.23
CA ALA A 26 -31.32 6.85 -5.81
C ALA A 26 -30.05 6.97 -6.65
N SER A 27 -30.17 7.07 -7.98
CA SER A 27 -29.05 7.27 -8.90
C SER A 27 -28.41 8.65 -8.75
N SER A 28 -29.21 9.68 -8.43
CA SER A 28 -28.70 11.04 -8.16
C SER A 28 -27.82 11.07 -6.91
N ILE A 29 -28.26 10.46 -5.79
CA ILE A 29 -27.46 10.35 -4.56
C ILE A 29 -26.18 9.56 -4.81
N GLN A 30 -26.25 8.46 -5.57
CA GLN A 30 -25.06 7.69 -5.94
C GLN A 30 -24.10 8.53 -6.78
N SER A 31 -24.61 9.29 -7.75
CA SER A 31 -23.79 10.11 -8.63
C SER A 31 -23.12 11.28 -7.91
N LEU A 32 -23.70 11.78 -6.81
CA LEU A 32 -23.05 12.76 -5.93
C LEU A 32 -21.84 12.18 -5.19
N ARG A 33 -21.77 10.85 -5.02
CA ARG A 33 -20.68 10.12 -4.35
C ARG A 33 -19.51 9.76 -5.27
N GLU A 34 -19.65 9.94 -6.58
CA GLU A 34 -18.59 9.66 -7.55
C GLU A 34 -17.40 10.63 -7.42
N PRO A 35 -16.15 10.17 -7.59
CA PRO A 35 -15.00 11.06 -7.63
C PRO A 35 -15.05 11.98 -8.86
N ALA A 36 -14.84 13.28 -8.67
CA ALA A 36 -14.80 14.28 -9.74
C ALA A 36 -13.37 14.82 -9.90
N GLN A 37 -12.91 15.00 -11.15
CA GLN A 37 -11.62 15.64 -11.41
C GLN A 37 -11.71 17.16 -11.18
N PRO A 38 -10.70 17.76 -10.53
CA PRO A 38 -10.67 19.18 -10.21
C PRO A 38 -10.51 20.05 -11.46
N THR A 39 -10.85 21.33 -11.35
CA THR A 39 -10.74 22.28 -12.47
C THR A 39 -9.30 22.76 -12.65
N ILE A 40 -8.79 22.74 -13.89
CA ILE A 40 -7.43 23.18 -14.24
C ILE A 40 -7.49 24.39 -15.16
N LEU A 41 -6.85 25.50 -14.77
CA LEU A 41 -6.76 26.76 -15.51
C LEU A 41 -5.52 26.81 -16.42
N PRO A 42 -5.63 27.47 -17.60
CA PRO A 42 -4.50 27.67 -18.50
C PRO A 42 -3.43 28.62 -17.92
N SER A 43 -2.18 28.49 -18.42
CA SER A 43 -1.04 29.31 -17.99
C SER A 43 -1.19 30.78 -18.42
N ALA A 44 -0.85 31.71 -17.51
CA ALA A 44 -0.99 33.15 -17.70
C ALA A 44 -0.09 33.78 -18.81
N SER A 45 0.83 33.00 -19.40
CA SER A 45 1.82 33.48 -20.38
C SER A 45 1.42 33.37 -21.86
N SER A 46 0.22 32.88 -22.17
CA SER A 46 -0.22 32.69 -23.56
C SER A 46 -0.74 33.98 -24.20
N SER A 47 0.15 34.72 -24.86
CA SER A 47 -0.17 35.91 -25.65
C SER A 47 -0.81 35.57 -27.02
N SER A 48 -1.90 34.81 -27.05
CA SER A 48 -2.70 34.58 -28.27
C SER A 48 -4.12 35.13 -28.11
N PRO A 49 -4.53 36.11 -28.94
CA PRO A 49 -5.89 36.62 -28.90
C PRO A 49 -6.79 35.75 -29.80
N ALA A 50 -7.60 34.85 -29.22
CA ALA A 50 -8.94 34.48 -29.71
C ALA A 50 -9.53 33.27 -28.95
N SER A 51 -10.56 33.52 -28.11
CA SER A 51 -11.94 33.02 -28.23
C SER A 51 -12.62 32.95 -26.85
N SER A 52 -13.41 33.98 -26.53
CA SER A 52 -14.58 33.94 -25.64
C SER A 52 -14.60 32.99 -24.41
N SER A 53 -13.57 32.97 -23.57
CA SER A 53 -13.71 32.46 -22.20
C SER A 53 -13.60 33.63 -21.24
N LEU A 54 -14.69 33.93 -20.54
CA LEU A 54 -14.67 34.82 -19.37
C LEU A 54 -13.56 34.37 -18.41
N PRO A 55 -12.89 35.30 -17.70
CA PRO A 55 -11.96 34.91 -16.64
C PRO A 55 -12.65 33.96 -15.66
N ALA A 56 -11.92 32.96 -15.16
CA ALA A 56 -12.46 32.03 -14.17
C ALA A 56 -13.04 32.85 -13.00
N PRO A 57 -14.29 32.59 -12.59
CA PRO A 57 -14.93 33.36 -11.53
C PRO A 57 -14.13 33.20 -10.24
N ARG A 58 -14.06 34.27 -9.45
CA ARG A 58 -13.49 34.20 -8.10
C ARG A 58 -14.33 33.26 -7.25
N ALA A 59 -13.67 32.55 -6.33
CA ALA A 59 -14.31 31.57 -5.44
C ALA A 59 -15.50 32.20 -4.70
N ASP A 60 -15.37 33.43 -4.19
CA ASP A 60 -16.44 34.13 -3.47
C ASP A 60 -17.66 34.43 -4.35
N GLU A 61 -17.45 34.84 -5.60
CA GLU A 61 -18.55 35.14 -6.54
C GLU A 61 -19.29 33.86 -6.95
N LEU A 62 -18.54 32.79 -7.22
CA LEU A 62 -19.10 31.50 -7.57
C LEU A 62 -19.84 30.86 -6.39
N ALA A 63 -19.29 30.94 -5.18
CA ALA A 63 -19.95 30.46 -3.97
C ALA A 63 -21.27 31.20 -3.70
N GLN A 64 -21.28 32.53 -3.84
CA GLN A 64 -22.52 33.32 -3.69
C GLN A 64 -23.57 32.93 -4.73
N GLN A 65 -23.16 32.70 -5.99
CA GLN A 65 -24.06 32.27 -7.05
C GLN A 65 -24.64 30.87 -6.77
N ILE A 66 -23.81 29.90 -6.42
CA ILE A 66 -24.24 28.53 -6.08
C ILE A 66 -25.22 28.56 -4.90
N THR A 67 -24.89 29.29 -3.83
CA THR A 67 -25.75 29.41 -2.66
C THR A 67 -27.09 30.07 -3.01
N SER A 68 -27.09 31.14 -3.80
CA SER A 68 -28.32 31.80 -4.28
C SER A 68 -29.20 30.87 -5.12
N ASP A 69 -28.61 30.21 -6.12
CA ASP A 69 -29.35 29.33 -7.03
C ASP A 69 -29.90 28.11 -6.28
N LEU A 70 -29.13 27.56 -5.35
CA LEU A 70 -29.57 26.46 -4.50
C LEU A 70 -30.75 26.90 -3.63
N SER A 71 -30.69 28.05 -2.96
CA SER A 71 -31.82 28.58 -2.17
C SER A 71 -33.09 28.80 -3.01
N GLN A 72 -32.96 29.25 -4.26
CA GLN A 72 -34.08 29.37 -5.19
C GLN A 72 -34.68 28.00 -5.55
N LEU A 73 -33.84 27.00 -5.83
CA LEU A 73 -34.29 25.63 -6.11
C LEU A 73 -34.98 25.01 -4.89
N LEU A 74 -34.46 25.20 -3.68
CA LEU A 74 -35.10 24.73 -2.45
C LEU A 74 -36.47 25.38 -2.22
N THR A 75 -36.60 26.67 -2.56
CA THR A 75 -37.90 27.37 -2.54
C THR A 75 -38.87 26.78 -3.56
N LEU A 76 -38.38 26.38 -4.74
CA LEU A 76 -39.19 25.66 -5.72
C LEU A 76 -39.61 24.28 -5.21
N VAL A 77 -38.72 23.52 -4.56
CA VAL A 77 -39.08 22.24 -3.90
C VAL A 77 -40.23 22.47 -2.93
N GLN A 78 -40.15 23.48 -2.06
CA GLN A 78 -41.23 23.84 -1.13
C GLN A 78 -42.55 24.18 -1.83
N LYS A 79 -42.51 24.87 -2.97
CA LYS A 79 -43.71 25.20 -3.76
C LYS A 79 -44.36 23.94 -4.34
N HIS A 80 -43.55 23.02 -4.88
CA HIS A 80 -44.04 21.77 -5.45
C HIS A 80 -44.57 20.81 -4.38
N THR A 81 -43.90 20.68 -3.23
CA THR A 81 -44.38 19.87 -2.09
C THR A 81 -45.65 20.46 -1.48
N THR A 82 -45.78 21.79 -1.42
CA THR A 82 -47.03 22.44 -0.99
C THR A 82 -48.18 22.11 -1.95
N SER A 83 -47.94 22.22 -3.25
CA SER A 83 -48.93 21.94 -4.29
C SER A 83 -49.31 20.45 -4.34
N LEU A 84 -48.34 19.56 -4.11
CA LEU A 84 -48.54 18.12 -3.98
C LEU A 84 -49.39 17.79 -2.75
N GLY A 85 -49.10 18.40 -1.59
CA GLY A 85 -49.90 18.24 -0.37
C GLY A 85 -51.35 18.70 -0.53
N ILE A 86 -51.62 19.70 -1.38
CA ILE A 86 -52.99 20.14 -1.74
C ILE A 86 -53.67 19.11 -2.65
N ALA A 87 -52.98 18.60 -3.66
CA ALA A 87 -53.50 17.59 -4.59
C ALA A 87 -53.84 16.26 -3.90
N LEU A 88 -53.19 15.96 -2.77
CA LEU A 88 -53.42 14.74 -1.98
C LEU A 88 -54.58 14.86 -0.98
N LYS A 89 -55.25 16.01 -0.86
CA LYS A 89 -56.44 16.18 -0.01
C LYS A 89 -57.70 15.67 -0.72
N PRO A 90 -58.58 14.90 -0.03
CA PRO A 90 -59.80 14.40 -0.64
C PRO A 90 -60.78 15.53 -1.01
N SER A 91 -61.41 15.41 -2.17
CA SER A 91 -62.47 16.30 -2.63
C SER A 91 -63.71 16.18 -1.73
N SER A 92 -64.27 17.31 -1.30
CA SER A 92 -65.49 17.38 -0.46
C SER A 92 -66.75 16.77 -1.10
N LYS A 93 -66.68 16.25 -2.33
CA LYS A 93 -67.78 15.60 -3.04
C LYS A 93 -67.81 14.06 -2.93
N SER A 94 -66.81 13.41 -2.33
CA SER A 94 -66.77 11.94 -2.20
C SER A 94 -67.36 11.39 -0.90
N SER A 95 -67.85 12.23 0.01
CA SER A 95 -68.37 11.82 1.33
C SER A 95 -69.84 11.35 1.32
N SER A 96 -70.44 11.09 0.16
CA SER A 96 -71.87 10.73 0.07
C SER A 96 -72.16 9.64 -0.97
N THR A 97 -71.61 8.44 -0.80
CA THR A 97 -72.25 7.21 -1.33
C THR A 97 -71.53 5.98 -0.78
N THR A 98 -72.05 5.45 0.32
CA THR A 98 -72.68 4.11 0.43
C THR A 98 -72.59 3.63 1.87
N ALA A 99 -73.64 3.92 2.63
CA ALA A 99 -74.09 3.07 3.72
C ALA A 99 -75.18 2.15 3.12
N SER A 100 -74.92 0.84 3.04
CA SER A 100 -75.96 -0.19 3.07
C SER A 100 -75.36 -1.56 3.37
N SER A 101 -75.85 -2.14 4.47
CA SER A 101 -75.80 -3.51 4.96
C SER A 101 -75.64 -4.63 3.91
N ASN A 102 -74.71 -5.56 4.17
CA ASN A 102 -75.02 -6.96 4.43
C ASN A 102 -73.78 -7.71 4.92
N GLY A 103 -73.97 -8.54 5.95
CA GLY A 103 -72.93 -9.38 6.54
C GLY A 103 -72.46 -10.46 5.57
N ALA A 104 -71.17 -10.43 5.28
CA ALA A 104 -70.37 -11.56 4.84
C ALA A 104 -68.97 -11.31 5.41
N GLU A 105 -68.35 -12.36 5.96
CA GLU A 105 -66.95 -12.33 6.41
C GLU A 105 -66.04 -11.69 5.34
N PRO A 106 -65.00 -10.91 5.73
CA PRO A 106 -64.09 -10.36 4.75
C PRO A 106 -63.29 -11.50 4.13
N ALA A 107 -63.65 -11.88 2.91
CA ALA A 107 -62.73 -12.54 2.01
C ALA A 107 -61.45 -11.68 1.96
N SER A 108 -60.31 -12.32 2.21
CA SER A 108 -58.96 -11.75 2.12
C SER A 108 -58.86 -10.76 0.96
N GLN A 109 -58.92 -9.46 1.25
CA GLN A 109 -58.51 -8.45 0.29
C GLN A 109 -57.02 -8.69 0.05
N ASP A 110 -56.64 -8.89 -1.21
CA ASP A 110 -55.25 -8.98 -1.61
C ASP A 110 -54.48 -7.78 -1.04
N ASP A 111 -53.63 -8.06 -0.06
CA ASP A 111 -52.78 -7.12 0.70
C ASP A 111 -51.82 -6.31 -0.23
N ASP A 112 -51.73 -6.74 -1.50
CA ASP A 112 -50.92 -6.13 -2.55
C ASP A 112 -51.59 -4.95 -3.30
N THR A 113 -52.87 -4.61 -3.02
CA THR A 113 -53.60 -3.51 -3.71
C THR A 113 -53.86 -2.24 -2.87
N PHE A 114 -53.38 -2.20 -1.63
CA PHE A 114 -53.53 -1.02 -0.76
C PHE A 114 -52.62 0.14 -1.22
N SER A 115 -53.20 1.27 -1.61
CA SER A 115 -52.47 2.49 -2.00
C SER A 115 -52.95 3.73 -1.23
N PRO A 116 -52.04 4.62 -0.78
CA PRO A 116 -52.41 5.92 -0.20
C PRO A 116 -53.16 6.84 -1.18
N LEU A 117 -53.13 6.52 -2.48
CA LEU A 117 -53.77 7.29 -3.55
C LEU A 117 -55.25 6.91 -3.77
N SER A 118 -55.70 5.77 -3.24
CA SER A 118 -57.01 5.20 -3.53
C SER A 118 -58.18 6.07 -3.07
N GLY A 119 -59.03 6.52 -4.00
CA GLY A 119 -60.17 7.41 -3.71
C GLY A 119 -59.95 8.91 -3.98
N LEU A 120 -58.84 9.29 -4.62
CA LEU A 120 -58.68 10.61 -5.23
C LEU A 120 -59.36 10.67 -6.61
N ASP A 121 -59.85 11.84 -7.01
CA ASP A 121 -60.39 12.04 -8.36
C ASP A 121 -59.27 12.20 -9.39
N THR A 122 -59.58 11.97 -10.66
CA THR A 122 -58.60 11.98 -11.77
C THR A 122 -57.81 13.29 -11.86
N LYS A 123 -58.42 14.46 -11.59
CA LYS A 123 -57.72 15.75 -11.67
C LYS A 123 -56.70 15.91 -10.55
N SER A 124 -57.03 15.40 -9.36
CA SER A 124 -56.11 15.39 -8.21
C SER A 124 -54.91 14.47 -8.46
N LEU A 125 -55.12 13.32 -9.10
CA LEU A 125 -54.05 12.40 -9.50
C LEU A 125 -53.15 13.00 -10.59
N GLU A 126 -53.72 13.62 -11.62
CA GLU A 126 -52.97 14.32 -12.68
C GLU A 126 -52.16 15.51 -12.12
N ALA A 127 -52.75 16.28 -11.19
CA ALA A 127 -52.07 17.39 -10.52
C ALA A 127 -50.88 16.89 -9.67
N ALA A 128 -51.05 15.79 -8.93
CA ALA A 128 -49.98 15.16 -8.15
C ALA A 128 -48.86 14.65 -9.08
N GLN A 129 -49.22 13.98 -10.18
CA GLN A 129 -48.26 13.50 -11.17
C GLN A 129 -47.41 14.64 -11.75
N ALA A 130 -48.03 15.77 -12.09
CA ALA A 130 -47.32 16.93 -12.61
C ALA A 130 -46.27 17.48 -11.62
N GLN A 131 -46.59 17.52 -10.31
CA GLN A 131 -45.62 17.95 -9.29
C GLN A 131 -44.45 16.97 -9.16
N ILE A 132 -44.73 15.66 -9.16
CA ILE A 132 -43.70 14.60 -9.05
C ILE A 132 -42.77 14.62 -10.26
N VAL A 133 -43.31 14.77 -11.48
CA VAL A 133 -42.49 14.90 -12.69
C VAL A 133 -41.60 16.14 -12.65
N SER A 134 -42.13 17.27 -12.17
CA SER A 134 -41.35 18.52 -12.03
C SER A 134 -40.21 18.38 -11.02
N LEU A 135 -40.47 17.75 -9.87
CA LEU A 135 -39.43 17.45 -8.87
C LEU A 135 -38.37 16.50 -9.46
N GLY A 136 -38.80 15.43 -10.12
CA GLY A 136 -37.96 14.40 -10.69
C GLY A 136 -37.09 14.82 -11.87
N SER A 137 -37.69 15.50 -12.85
CA SER A 137 -37.08 15.72 -14.17
C SER A 137 -36.50 17.12 -14.35
N ASP A 138 -36.87 18.09 -13.51
CA ASP A 138 -36.36 19.47 -13.61
C ASP A 138 -35.52 19.87 -12.38
N ILE A 139 -36.05 19.66 -11.17
CA ILE A 139 -35.40 20.20 -9.96
C ILE A 139 -34.24 19.33 -9.48
N ILE A 140 -34.43 18.01 -9.34
CA ILE A 140 -33.37 17.10 -8.88
C ILE A 140 -32.10 17.21 -9.75
N PRO A 141 -32.16 17.20 -11.10
CA PRO A 141 -30.98 17.36 -11.94
C PRO A 141 -30.24 18.69 -11.71
N LYS A 142 -30.96 19.80 -11.47
CA LYS A 142 -30.36 21.11 -11.17
C LYS A 142 -29.68 21.12 -9.79
N LEU A 143 -30.28 20.48 -8.78
CA LEU A 143 -29.66 20.32 -7.46
C LEU A 143 -28.36 19.50 -7.56
N VAL A 144 -28.39 18.37 -8.28
CA VAL A 144 -27.21 17.53 -8.52
C VAL A 144 -26.12 18.32 -9.26
N PHE A 145 -26.50 19.10 -10.28
CA PHE A 145 -25.57 19.92 -11.04
C PHE A 145 -24.83 20.94 -10.16
N LEU A 146 -25.55 21.70 -9.32
CA LEU A 146 -24.93 22.69 -8.43
C LEU A 146 -23.98 22.01 -7.42
N SER A 147 -24.39 20.88 -6.85
CA SER A 147 -23.54 20.11 -5.93
C SER A 147 -22.29 19.57 -6.62
N LYS A 148 -22.41 18.98 -7.81
CA LYS A 148 -21.26 18.53 -8.61
C LYS A 148 -20.36 19.68 -9.03
N LYS A 149 -20.92 20.86 -9.33
CA LYS A 149 -20.16 22.07 -9.67
C LYS A 149 -19.33 22.55 -8.47
N ALA A 150 -19.96 22.62 -7.28
CA ALA A 150 -19.26 22.95 -6.05
C ALA A 150 -18.15 21.93 -5.73
N TRP A 151 -18.43 20.64 -5.90
CA TRP A 151 -17.47 19.56 -5.66
C TRP A 151 -16.31 19.55 -6.64
N LYS A 152 -16.56 19.88 -7.92
CA LYS A 152 -15.53 19.96 -8.96
C LYS A 152 -14.58 21.15 -8.75
N ASP A 153 -15.12 22.30 -8.39
CA ASP A 153 -14.36 23.55 -8.23
C ASP A 153 -13.89 23.77 -6.78
N ARG A 154 -13.99 22.75 -5.91
CA ARG A 154 -13.45 22.80 -4.55
C ARG A 154 -11.94 23.06 -4.55
N GLU A 155 -11.25 22.49 -5.52
CA GLU A 155 -9.82 22.66 -5.77
C GLU A 155 -9.65 23.08 -7.23
N VAL A 156 -9.12 24.28 -7.43
CA VAL A 156 -8.79 24.80 -8.76
C VAL A 156 -7.29 24.90 -8.88
N PHE A 157 -6.72 24.29 -9.90
CA PHE A 157 -5.29 24.30 -10.16
C PHE A 157 -4.95 25.17 -11.37
N GLN A 158 -3.76 25.73 -11.43
CA GLN A 158 -3.21 26.41 -12.59
C GLN A 158 -1.88 25.80 -12.99
N LYS A 159 -1.66 25.66 -14.29
CA LYS A 159 -0.39 25.18 -14.84
C LYS A 159 0.71 26.22 -14.63
N ARG A 160 1.81 25.81 -13.99
CA ARG A 160 2.99 26.66 -13.77
C ARG A 160 3.49 27.20 -15.11
N PRO A 161 3.88 28.49 -15.19
CA PRO A 161 4.52 29.02 -16.38
C PRO A 161 5.83 28.27 -16.61
N ASP A 162 5.90 27.58 -17.75
CA ASP A 162 7.06 26.79 -18.12
C ASP A 162 8.18 27.70 -18.63
N ASN A 163 8.96 28.28 -17.70
CA ASN A 163 10.15 29.06 -18.04
C ASN A 163 11.23 28.22 -18.75
N SER A 164 11.08 26.88 -18.79
CA SER A 164 11.99 25.98 -19.52
C SER A 164 11.70 25.94 -21.03
N ALA A 165 10.54 26.45 -21.47
CA ALA A 165 10.15 26.47 -22.90
C ALA A 165 10.99 27.43 -23.77
N GLN A 166 11.86 28.25 -23.18
CA GLN A 166 12.79 29.14 -23.90
C GLN A 166 14.24 28.66 -23.93
N ASP A 167 14.56 27.52 -23.29
CA ASP A 167 15.91 26.95 -23.34
C ASP A 167 16.14 26.25 -24.69
N PRO A 168 17.04 26.76 -25.56
CA PRO A 168 17.25 26.22 -26.90
C PRO A 168 17.67 24.75 -26.88
N ALA A 169 18.37 24.30 -25.83
CA ALA A 169 18.84 22.92 -25.72
C ALA A 169 17.70 21.94 -25.47
N LYS A 170 16.75 22.30 -24.59
CA LYS A 170 15.58 21.47 -24.25
C LYS A 170 14.53 21.46 -25.36
N VAL A 171 14.39 22.57 -26.09
CA VAL A 171 13.51 22.63 -27.27
C VAL A 171 14.03 21.71 -28.39
N GLU A 172 15.34 21.68 -28.63
CA GLU A 172 15.96 20.80 -29.62
C GLU A 172 15.87 19.32 -29.23
N GLU A 173 16.07 19.00 -27.94
CA GLU A 173 15.92 17.66 -27.38
C GLU A 173 14.47 17.15 -27.47
N ARG A 174 13.50 18.00 -27.11
CA ARG A 174 12.07 17.69 -27.28
C ARG A 174 11.68 17.51 -28.73
N ARG A 175 12.24 18.32 -29.66
CA ARG A 175 12.00 18.15 -31.11
C ARG A 175 12.55 16.84 -31.64
N LYS A 176 13.72 16.41 -31.16
CA LYS A 176 14.31 15.10 -31.48
C LYS A 176 13.46 13.95 -30.96
N LEU A 177 12.98 14.05 -29.72
CA LEU A 177 12.07 13.06 -29.13
C LEU A 177 10.73 13.00 -29.89
N GLU A 178 10.14 14.15 -30.22
CA GLU A 178 8.91 14.23 -31.02
C GLU A 178 9.09 13.69 -32.44
N GLN A 179 10.25 13.93 -33.05
CA GLN A 179 10.59 13.39 -34.36
C GLN A 179 10.81 11.86 -34.30
N MET A 180 11.53 11.36 -33.30
CA MET A 180 11.71 9.92 -33.06
C MET A 180 10.37 9.22 -32.79
N ALA A 181 9.51 9.80 -31.96
CA ALA A 181 8.19 9.25 -31.69
C ALA A 181 7.34 9.18 -32.98
N LYS A 182 7.40 10.21 -33.82
CA LYS A 182 6.68 10.25 -35.10
C LYS A 182 7.22 9.27 -36.13
N GLU A 183 8.54 9.05 -36.17
CA GLU A 183 9.21 8.05 -37.01
C GLU A 183 8.90 6.62 -36.53
N MET A 184 8.66 6.43 -35.23
CA MET A 184 8.26 5.16 -34.61
C MET A 184 6.74 4.93 -34.56
N GLY A 185 5.92 5.86 -35.09
CA GLY A 185 4.46 5.76 -35.08
C GLY A 185 3.79 5.95 -33.71
N ALA A 186 4.53 6.39 -32.70
CA ALA A 186 4.04 6.67 -31.34
C ALA A 186 3.68 8.16 -31.17
N GLN A 187 2.63 8.44 -30.40
CA GLN A 187 2.34 9.80 -29.92
C GLN A 187 2.94 9.98 -28.53
N ILE A 188 3.75 11.02 -28.32
CA ILE A 188 4.23 11.40 -26.98
C ILE A 188 3.03 11.91 -26.19
N MET A 189 2.69 11.18 -25.13
CA MET A 189 1.59 11.56 -24.27
C MET A 189 2.05 12.54 -23.19
N THR A 190 1.39 13.67 -23.07
CA THR A 190 1.65 14.64 -21.99
C THR A 190 1.11 14.10 -20.66
N ALA A 191 1.54 14.66 -19.51
CA ALA A 191 0.95 14.34 -18.21
C ALA A 191 -0.59 14.51 -18.20
N ASP A 192 -1.10 15.44 -19.01
CA ASP A 192 -2.53 15.64 -19.25
C ASP A 192 -3.22 14.41 -19.89
N GLN A 193 -2.49 13.62 -20.67
CA GLN A 193 -2.96 12.40 -21.32
C GLN A 193 -2.74 11.13 -20.46
N LEU A 194 -1.94 11.21 -19.38
CA LEU A 194 -1.71 10.12 -18.40
C LEU A 194 -2.77 10.05 -17.30
N ALA A 195 -3.78 10.94 -17.32
CA ALA A 195 -4.91 10.96 -16.37
C ALA A 195 -4.55 11.01 -14.87
N LEU A 196 -3.32 11.40 -14.51
CA LEU A 196 -2.90 11.58 -13.11
C LEU A 196 -3.81 12.59 -12.38
N PRO A 197 -4.14 12.39 -11.09
CA PRO A 197 -4.88 13.37 -10.30
C PRO A 197 -4.14 14.72 -10.27
N ALA A 198 -4.86 15.85 -10.32
CA ALA A 198 -4.22 17.17 -10.41
C ALA A 198 -3.36 17.53 -9.18
N SER A 199 -3.64 16.94 -8.01
CA SER A 199 -2.87 17.10 -6.78
C SER A 199 -1.50 16.44 -6.82
N GLU A 200 -1.31 15.43 -7.68
CA GLU A 200 -0.07 14.65 -7.82
C GLU A 200 0.79 15.13 -9.01
N ARG A 201 0.46 16.31 -9.55
CA ARG A 201 1.13 16.88 -10.72
C ARG A 201 2.01 18.05 -10.31
N ASP A 202 3.32 17.88 -10.42
CA ASP A 202 4.32 18.90 -10.08
C ASP A 202 4.24 20.18 -10.95
N ASP A 203 3.57 20.10 -12.11
CA ASP A 203 3.34 21.23 -13.01
C ASP A 203 2.10 22.07 -12.63
N LEU A 204 1.33 21.67 -11.62
CA LEU A 204 0.13 22.35 -11.18
C LEU A 204 0.32 23.05 -9.81
N VAL A 205 -0.34 24.20 -9.64
CA VAL A 205 -0.38 24.95 -8.37
C VAL A 205 -1.84 25.25 -8.05
N LYS A 206 -2.28 24.96 -6.81
CA LYS A 206 -3.63 25.30 -6.35
C LYS A 206 -3.79 26.82 -6.33
N VAL A 207 -4.82 27.32 -7.01
CA VAL A 207 -5.19 28.73 -7.06
C VAL A 207 -6.25 28.98 -6.01
N LEU A 208 -5.82 29.47 -4.84
CA LEU A 208 -6.72 29.70 -3.70
C LEU A 208 -7.85 30.69 -4.03
N GLU A 209 -7.59 31.72 -4.85
CA GLU A 209 -8.61 32.71 -5.25
C GLU A 209 -9.77 32.13 -6.08
N CYS A 210 -9.57 30.96 -6.70
CA CYS A 210 -10.57 30.29 -7.54
C CYS A 210 -11.11 29.01 -6.91
N SER A 211 -10.51 28.54 -5.81
CA SER A 211 -10.88 27.28 -5.15
C SER A 211 -12.02 27.52 -4.16
N LEU A 212 -13.16 26.83 -4.35
CA LEU A 212 -14.32 26.93 -3.46
C LEU A 212 -14.09 26.30 -2.09
N GLY A 213 -13.10 25.41 -1.97
CA GLY A 213 -12.72 24.71 -0.75
C GLY A 213 -13.61 23.55 -0.35
N ASN A 214 -13.04 22.65 0.47
CA ASN A 214 -13.64 21.37 0.83
C ASN A 214 -14.84 21.54 1.77
N SER A 215 -14.75 22.42 2.77
CA SER A 215 -15.80 22.63 3.76
C SER A 215 -17.09 23.14 3.11
N TYR A 216 -16.99 24.14 2.24
CA TYR A 216 -18.12 24.67 1.48
C TYR A 216 -18.73 23.62 0.55
N ALA A 217 -17.90 22.91 -0.23
CA ALA A 217 -18.38 21.90 -1.16
C ALA A 217 -19.09 20.73 -0.44
N ARG A 218 -18.58 20.30 0.72
CA ARG A 218 -19.22 19.28 1.58
C ARG A 218 -20.57 19.75 2.11
N GLU A 219 -20.68 21.00 2.57
CA GLU A 219 -21.95 21.56 3.06
C GLU A 219 -23.02 21.61 1.96
N ILE A 220 -22.68 22.12 0.77
CA ILE A 220 -23.58 22.15 -0.39
C ILE A 220 -24.05 20.73 -0.74
N ARG A 221 -23.11 19.78 -0.77
CA ARG A 221 -23.42 18.40 -1.09
C ARG A 221 -24.34 17.75 -0.05
N SER A 222 -24.06 17.94 1.24
CA SER A 222 -24.90 17.43 2.33
C SER A 222 -26.31 18.01 2.27
N ALA A 223 -26.47 19.32 2.02
CA ALA A 223 -27.78 19.94 1.88
C ALA A 223 -28.58 19.36 0.70
N VAL A 224 -27.91 19.09 -0.43
CA VAL A 224 -28.55 18.45 -1.59
C VAL A 224 -28.89 16.99 -1.32
N GLU A 225 -28.02 16.23 -0.68
CA GLU A 225 -28.28 14.82 -0.29
C GLU A 225 -29.47 14.72 0.69
N ASP A 226 -29.55 15.59 1.70
CA ASP A 226 -30.67 15.67 2.65
C ASP A 226 -32.01 15.89 1.94
N VAL A 227 -32.06 16.85 1.00
CA VAL A 227 -33.28 17.22 0.29
C VAL A 227 -33.70 16.15 -0.70
N ILE A 228 -32.76 15.57 -1.47
CA ILE A 228 -33.08 14.46 -2.39
C ILE A 228 -33.49 13.21 -1.59
N GLY A 229 -32.85 12.94 -0.45
CA GLY A 229 -33.22 11.86 0.47
C GLY A 229 -34.65 12.03 0.98
N GLY A 230 -35.01 13.21 1.47
CA GLY A 230 -36.38 13.50 1.89
C GLY A 230 -37.40 13.36 0.74
N ILE A 231 -37.07 13.82 -0.47
CA ILE A 231 -37.94 13.65 -1.66
C ILE A 231 -38.10 12.16 -2.00
N ALA A 232 -37.04 11.37 -1.88
CA ALA A 232 -37.10 9.92 -2.07
C ALA A 232 -38.06 9.29 -1.05
N ASP A 233 -37.92 9.60 0.24
CA ASP A 233 -38.79 9.08 1.31
C ASP A 233 -40.26 9.47 1.08
N LEU A 234 -40.51 10.70 0.63
CA LEU A 234 -41.83 11.15 0.22
C LEU A 234 -42.39 10.30 -0.93
N PHE A 235 -41.62 10.06 -1.99
CA PHE A 235 -42.06 9.21 -3.10
C PHE A 235 -42.28 7.75 -2.67
N HIS A 236 -41.42 7.22 -1.81
CA HIS A 236 -41.58 5.88 -1.21
C HIS A 236 -42.86 5.75 -0.39
N SER A 237 -43.25 6.80 0.34
CA SER A 237 -44.50 6.83 1.11
C SER A 237 -45.76 6.77 0.23
N LEU A 238 -45.66 7.19 -1.05
CA LEU A 238 -46.74 7.21 -2.04
C LEU A 238 -46.87 5.91 -2.86
N LEU A 239 -45.87 5.03 -2.81
CA LEU A 239 -45.89 3.75 -3.53
C LEU A 239 -46.90 2.77 -2.93
N ASP A 240 -47.53 1.96 -3.77
CA ASP A 240 -48.30 0.80 -3.32
C ASP A 240 -47.39 -0.30 -2.73
N ASN A 241 -47.98 -1.27 -2.02
CA ASN A 241 -47.24 -2.34 -1.35
C ASN A 241 -46.39 -3.18 -2.32
N ARG A 242 -46.88 -3.38 -3.55
CA ARG A 242 -46.18 -4.13 -4.60
C ARG A 242 -44.93 -3.41 -5.10
N ALA A 243 -45.04 -2.12 -5.43
CA ALA A 243 -43.92 -1.31 -5.89
C ALA A 243 -42.90 -1.06 -4.77
N ARG A 244 -43.37 -0.94 -3.51
CA ARG A 244 -42.48 -0.84 -2.34
C ARG A 244 -41.65 -2.11 -2.14
N LYS A 245 -42.27 -3.30 -2.18
CA LYS A 245 -41.55 -4.59 -2.12
C LYS A 245 -40.55 -4.75 -3.27
N ALA A 246 -40.93 -4.35 -4.49
CA ALA A 246 -40.04 -4.42 -5.65
C ALA A 246 -38.81 -3.50 -5.50
N LEU A 247 -39.00 -2.30 -4.98
CA LEU A 247 -37.92 -1.33 -4.76
C LEU A 247 -37.04 -1.70 -3.56
N GLN A 248 -37.62 -2.25 -2.48
CA GLN A 248 -36.86 -2.85 -1.37
C GLN A 248 -36.00 -4.02 -1.84
N LYS A 249 -36.55 -4.93 -2.65
CA LYS A 249 -35.77 -6.04 -3.23
C LYS A 249 -34.64 -5.56 -4.13
N ALA A 250 -34.88 -4.54 -4.96
CA ALA A 250 -33.86 -3.94 -5.81
C ALA A 250 -32.78 -3.21 -5.00
N ARG A 251 -33.17 -2.57 -3.89
CA ARG A 251 -32.25 -1.90 -2.96
C ARG A 251 -31.42 -2.91 -2.16
N SER A 252 -32.03 -3.92 -1.56
CA SER A 252 -31.31 -4.99 -0.85
C SER A 252 -30.34 -5.73 -1.76
N ALA A 253 -30.73 -6.04 -3.00
CA ALA A 253 -29.83 -6.64 -3.98
C ALA A 253 -28.66 -5.72 -4.39
N ARG A 254 -28.84 -4.40 -4.32
CA ARG A 254 -27.78 -3.42 -4.57
C ARG A 254 -26.88 -3.25 -3.35
N ASP A 255 -27.46 -3.11 -2.16
CA ASP A 255 -26.72 -2.92 -0.91
C ASP A 255 -25.93 -4.20 -0.53
N GLU A 256 -26.46 -5.41 -0.83
CA GLU A 256 -25.73 -6.69 -0.78
C GLU A 256 -24.59 -6.77 -1.83
N ALA A 257 -24.79 -6.20 -3.02
CA ALA A 257 -23.76 -6.16 -4.06
C ALA A 257 -22.67 -5.11 -3.78
N ASP A 258 -22.95 -4.06 -3.00
CA ASP A 258 -22.03 -2.96 -2.70
C ASP A 258 -21.28 -3.15 -1.35
N GLY A 259 -21.66 -4.13 -0.53
CA GLY A 259 -20.97 -4.51 0.72
C GLY A 259 -21.12 -3.51 1.87
N ILE A 260 -22.17 -2.68 1.87
CA ILE A 260 -22.36 -1.61 2.88
C ILE A 260 -23.15 -2.19 4.07
N ALA A 261 -22.45 -2.59 5.13
CA ALA A 261 -23.03 -2.80 6.45
C ALA A 261 -22.90 -1.51 7.27
N VAL A 262 -23.84 -0.58 7.13
CA VAL A 262 -24.03 0.53 8.09
C VAL A 262 -25.51 0.59 8.44
N PRO A 263 -25.88 0.56 9.73
CA PRO A 263 -27.28 0.68 10.14
C PRO A 263 -27.79 2.08 9.77
N PHE A 264 -28.78 2.14 8.88
CA PHE A 264 -29.44 3.40 8.59
C PHE A 264 -30.38 3.79 9.75
N SER A 265 -30.39 5.07 10.07
CA SER A 265 -31.25 5.79 11.02
C SER A 265 -32.56 5.08 11.37
N LYS A 266 -32.69 4.67 12.64
CA LYS A 266 -33.91 4.13 13.29
C LYS A 266 -35.16 5.04 13.19
N LYS A 267 -35.14 6.16 12.46
CA LYS A 267 -36.27 7.11 12.41
C LYS A 267 -37.35 6.82 11.36
N VAL A 268 -37.17 5.86 10.45
CA VAL A 268 -38.21 5.54 9.43
C VAL A 268 -38.70 4.08 9.48
N ASP A 269 -38.03 3.19 10.23
CA ASP A 269 -38.66 1.93 10.63
C ASP A 269 -39.58 2.17 11.83
N ALA A 270 -40.72 2.79 11.53
CA ALA A 270 -41.88 2.77 12.40
C ALA A 270 -43.04 2.08 11.67
N SER A 271 -43.18 0.80 12.03
CA SER A 271 -44.36 -0.06 11.92
C SER A 271 -44.62 -0.76 10.58
N PRO A 272 -44.73 -2.11 10.59
CA PRO A 272 -45.48 -2.83 9.55
C PRO A 272 -46.84 -2.14 9.39
N ILE A 273 -47.38 -2.09 8.16
CA ILE A 273 -48.79 -1.71 7.97
C ILE A 273 -49.64 -2.85 8.54
N ALA A 274 -49.76 -2.91 9.86
CA ALA A 274 -50.81 -3.64 10.52
C ALA A 274 -52.11 -2.87 10.26
N SER A 275 -52.93 -3.37 9.34
CA SER A 275 -54.36 -3.05 9.18
C SER A 275 -54.76 -1.58 9.37
N GLY A 276 -54.11 -0.65 8.65
CA GLY A 276 -54.41 0.78 8.74
C GLY A 276 -55.36 1.26 7.63
N SER A 277 -56.23 2.22 7.94
CA SER A 277 -57.14 2.82 6.95
C SER A 277 -56.38 3.67 5.91
N VAL A 278 -56.96 3.88 4.71
CA VAL A 278 -56.38 4.80 3.68
C VAL A 278 -56.14 6.22 4.23
N ALA A 279 -56.91 6.64 5.23
CA ALA A 279 -56.74 7.94 5.89
C ALA A 279 -55.41 8.02 6.69
N GLU A 280 -55.00 6.95 7.36
CA GLU A 280 -53.75 6.89 8.13
C GLU A 280 -52.52 6.83 7.20
N ALA A 281 -52.62 6.09 6.10
CA ALA A 281 -51.58 6.07 5.07
C ALA A 281 -51.37 7.46 4.45
N ARG A 282 -52.45 8.19 4.15
CA ARG A 282 -52.38 9.59 3.68
C ARG A 282 -51.83 10.55 4.72
N SER A 283 -52.16 10.35 6.00
CA SER A 283 -51.59 11.15 7.09
C SER A 283 -50.07 11.03 7.14
N ARG A 284 -49.53 9.81 6.99
CA ARG A 284 -48.08 9.56 6.91
C ARG A 284 -47.43 10.19 5.68
N VAL A 285 -48.06 10.12 4.51
CA VAL A 285 -47.59 10.81 3.29
C VAL A 285 -47.52 12.32 3.49
N LEU A 286 -48.53 12.92 4.13
CA LEU A 286 -48.54 14.35 4.44
C LEU A 286 -47.45 14.71 5.46
N ALA A 287 -47.16 13.83 6.43
CA ALA A 287 -46.04 14.00 7.35
C ALA A 287 -44.68 13.95 6.63
N ALA A 288 -44.47 12.99 5.74
CA ALA A 288 -43.27 12.92 4.90
C ALA A 288 -43.12 14.16 4.00
N ASN A 289 -44.22 14.66 3.43
CA ASN A 289 -44.25 15.88 2.62
C ASN A 289 -43.85 17.12 3.42
N ASN A 290 -44.26 17.20 4.70
CA ASN A 290 -43.83 18.27 5.59
C ASN A 290 -42.35 18.15 5.94
N LEU A 291 -41.82 16.94 6.14
CA LEU A 291 -40.41 16.75 6.45
C LEU A 291 -39.51 17.26 5.31
N VAL A 292 -39.89 17.03 4.04
CA VAL A 292 -39.18 17.63 2.88
C VAL A 292 -39.24 19.16 2.93
N TRP A 293 -40.41 19.71 3.25
CA TRP A 293 -40.60 21.15 3.35
C TRP A 293 -39.74 21.76 4.46
N GLU A 294 -39.70 21.12 5.64
CA GLU A 294 -38.90 21.51 6.80
C GLU A 294 -37.40 21.39 6.53
N THR A 295 -36.98 20.33 5.82
CA THR A 295 -35.59 20.14 5.37
C THR A 295 -35.15 21.27 4.42
N CYS A 296 -36.02 21.70 3.50
CA CYS A 296 -35.73 22.89 2.69
C CYS A 296 -35.67 24.17 3.53
N ALA A 297 -36.59 24.33 4.50
CA ALA A 297 -36.64 25.51 5.37
C ALA A 297 -35.39 25.63 6.26
N LYS A 298 -34.82 24.50 6.70
CA LYS A 298 -33.55 24.42 7.43
C LYS A 298 -32.42 25.14 6.68
N TYR A 299 -32.37 25.05 5.35
CA TYR A 299 -31.29 25.61 4.53
C TYR A 299 -31.58 26.97 3.87
N ILE A 300 -32.86 27.35 3.69
CA ILE A 300 -33.23 28.61 3.01
C ILE A 300 -33.00 29.86 3.90
N GLY A 301 -33.16 29.73 5.22
CA GLY A 301 -33.21 30.90 6.10
C GLY A 301 -31.85 31.51 6.49
N GLU A 302 -31.88 32.78 6.88
CA GLU A 302 -30.71 33.49 7.40
C GLU A 302 -30.55 33.27 8.92
N ARG A 303 -29.30 33.05 9.34
CA ARG A 303 -28.89 32.91 10.75
C ARG A 303 -28.98 34.24 11.51
N ASN A 304 -28.80 34.17 12.83
CA ASN A 304 -28.56 35.37 13.63
C ASN A 304 -27.22 36.02 13.25
N ALA A 305 -27.01 37.30 13.60
CA ALA A 305 -25.80 38.05 13.25
C ALA A 305 -24.51 37.47 13.88
N ASP A 306 -24.65 36.65 14.93
CA ASP A 306 -23.57 35.91 15.59
C ASP A 306 -23.25 34.56 14.92
N GLY A 307 -24.03 34.14 13.92
CA GLY A 307 -23.89 32.85 13.25
C GLY A 307 -24.59 31.68 13.94
N SER A 308 -25.39 31.92 14.99
CA SER A 308 -26.17 30.88 15.67
C SER A 308 -27.43 30.48 14.87
N PRO A 309 -27.93 29.23 15.01
CA PRO A 309 -29.16 28.78 14.36
C PRO A 309 -30.37 29.59 14.83
N LYS A 310 -31.23 29.98 13.89
CA LYS A 310 -32.46 30.72 14.20
C LYS A 310 -33.65 29.77 14.21
N THR A 311 -34.40 29.72 15.31
CA THR A 311 -35.63 28.91 15.36
C THR A 311 -36.81 29.72 14.84
N VAL A 312 -37.42 29.29 13.74
CA VAL A 312 -38.61 29.95 13.16
C VAL A 312 -39.79 28.98 13.20
N THR A 313 -40.94 29.48 13.66
CA THR A 313 -42.20 28.73 13.60
C THR A 313 -42.80 28.89 12.21
N SER A 314 -42.81 27.81 11.43
CA SER A 314 -43.40 27.80 10.09
C SER A 314 -44.71 27.00 10.05
N VAL A 315 -45.63 27.37 9.16
CA VAL A 315 -46.87 26.64 8.91
C VAL A 315 -46.64 25.70 7.72
N ALA A 316 -46.56 24.40 7.98
CA ALA A 316 -46.40 23.39 6.94
C ALA A 316 -47.68 23.25 6.08
N PRO A 317 -47.62 22.62 4.87
CA PRO A 317 -48.76 22.49 3.95
C PRO A 317 -50.03 21.82 4.51
N ASN A 318 -49.90 21.08 5.62
CA ASN A 318 -51.02 20.48 6.34
C ASN A 318 -51.69 21.43 7.37
N GLY A 319 -51.17 22.66 7.55
CA GLY A 319 -51.66 23.65 8.51
C GLY A 319 -51.04 23.52 9.92
N VAL A 320 -50.15 22.56 10.15
CA VAL A 320 -49.46 22.36 11.44
C VAL A 320 -48.32 23.37 11.58
N ARG A 321 -48.20 23.97 12.76
CA ARG A 321 -47.10 24.88 13.12
C ARG A 321 -45.92 24.06 13.63
N THR A 322 -44.83 24.01 12.88
CA THR A 322 -43.59 23.33 13.31
C THR A 322 -42.50 24.36 13.60
N LYS A 323 -41.73 24.13 14.68
CA LYS A 323 -40.50 24.89 14.95
C LYS A 323 -39.37 24.29 14.11
N VAL A 324 -38.80 25.07 13.19
CA VAL A 324 -37.68 24.65 12.35
C VAL A 324 -36.41 25.38 12.82
N HIS A 325 -35.36 24.62 13.09
CA HIS A 325 -34.03 25.16 13.37
C HIS A 325 -33.31 25.46 12.05
N ILE A 326 -33.17 26.74 11.74
CA ILE A 326 -32.53 27.19 10.50
C ILE A 326 -31.02 27.10 10.68
N THR A 327 -30.39 26.21 9.91
CA THR A 327 -28.93 26.15 9.77
C THR A 327 -28.45 27.06 8.65
N GLY A 328 -29.21 27.29 7.58
CA GLY A 328 -28.78 28.12 6.45
C GLY A 328 -27.54 27.58 5.71
N LEU A 329 -27.38 27.99 4.46
CA LEU A 329 -26.17 27.66 3.68
C LEU A 329 -25.07 28.69 3.94
N SER A 330 -23.82 28.23 4.04
CA SER A 330 -22.66 29.11 4.07
C SER A 330 -22.53 29.90 2.75
N ARG A 331 -21.99 31.12 2.83
CA ARG A 331 -21.80 31.99 1.65
C ARG A 331 -20.46 31.76 0.95
N ASN A 332 -19.47 31.23 1.67
CA ASN A 332 -18.14 30.89 1.16
C ASN A 332 -17.43 29.87 2.07
N ASN A 333 -16.21 29.49 1.69
CA ASN A 333 -15.42 28.51 2.44
C ASN A 333 -15.02 28.97 3.84
N LEU A 334 -14.80 30.27 4.04
CA LEU A 334 -14.45 30.80 5.35
C LEU A 334 -15.61 30.64 6.34
N GLU A 335 -16.85 30.92 5.90
CA GLU A 335 -18.04 30.73 6.74
C GLU A 335 -18.28 29.24 7.03
N ALA A 336 -18.12 28.37 6.03
CA ALA A 336 -18.29 26.92 6.20
C ALA A 336 -17.23 26.34 7.14
N SER A 337 -15.96 26.72 6.95
CA SER A 337 -14.86 26.28 7.80
C SER A 337 -15.01 26.82 9.22
N LYS A 338 -15.44 28.08 9.40
CA LYS A 338 -15.75 28.64 10.74
C LYS A 338 -16.80 27.83 11.50
N ARG A 339 -17.82 27.30 10.82
CA ARG A 339 -18.83 26.44 11.45
C ARG A 339 -18.22 25.12 11.89
N SER A 340 -17.44 24.49 11.02
CA SER A 340 -16.73 23.25 11.33
C SER A 340 -15.78 23.43 12.53
N TRP A 341 -14.99 24.51 12.50
CA TRP A 341 -14.09 24.92 13.56
C TRP A 341 -14.79 25.14 14.90
N ASN A 342 -15.93 25.84 14.91
CA ASN A 342 -16.68 26.06 16.15
C ASN A 342 -17.21 24.76 16.75
N ASN A 343 -17.76 23.87 15.92
CA ASN A 343 -18.23 22.56 16.39
C ASN A 343 -17.06 21.74 16.96
N ARG A 344 -15.91 21.77 16.30
CA ARG A 344 -14.68 21.12 16.77
C ARG A 344 -14.22 21.70 18.11
N VAL A 345 -14.22 23.02 18.27
CA VAL A 345 -13.88 23.67 19.53
C VAL A 345 -14.85 23.30 20.65
N GLU A 346 -16.13 23.09 20.34
CA GLU A 346 -17.11 22.57 21.30
C GLU A 346 -16.79 21.13 21.70
N LEU A 347 -16.58 20.22 20.74
CA LEU A 347 -16.18 18.81 21.03
C LEU A 347 -14.89 18.74 21.84
N MET A 348 -13.89 19.55 21.48
CA MET A 348 -12.64 19.65 22.22
C MET A 348 -12.84 20.25 23.63
N ARG A 349 -13.82 21.15 23.83
CA ARG A 349 -14.17 21.66 25.16
C ARG A 349 -14.88 20.59 25.98
N ASP A 350 -15.75 19.81 25.37
CA ASP A 350 -16.44 18.69 26.03
C ASP A 350 -15.43 17.66 26.54
N GLY A 351 -14.47 17.25 25.71
CA GLY A 351 -13.39 16.35 26.15
C GLY A 351 -12.50 16.95 27.25
N LEU A 352 -12.32 18.28 27.27
CA LEU A 352 -11.62 18.97 28.37
C LEU A 352 -12.46 19.00 29.66
N GLU A 353 -13.78 19.16 29.56
CA GLU A 353 -14.70 19.08 30.70
C GLU A 353 -14.76 17.66 31.26
N GLU A 354 -14.70 16.64 30.40
CA GLU A 354 -14.59 15.24 30.78
C GLU A 354 -13.33 14.94 31.61
N LEU A 355 -12.17 15.42 31.14
CA LEU A 355 -10.91 15.34 31.91
C LEU A 355 -11.01 16.05 33.27
N ARG A 356 -11.75 17.16 33.37
CA ARG A 356 -11.95 17.87 34.65
C ARG A 356 -12.92 17.15 35.56
N ALA A 357 -14.02 16.61 35.03
CA ALA A 357 -14.99 15.84 35.79
C ALA A 357 -14.31 14.61 36.42
N GLY A 358 -13.39 13.96 35.71
CA GLY A 358 -12.54 12.89 36.27
C GLY A 358 -11.71 13.34 37.49
N THR A 359 -11.30 14.61 37.58
CA THR A 359 -10.56 15.14 38.76
C THR A 359 -11.45 15.44 39.96
N GLU A 360 -12.74 15.71 39.73
CA GLU A 360 -13.74 16.13 40.75
C GLU A 360 -14.61 14.99 41.25
N ALA A 361 -14.56 13.80 40.62
CA ALA A 361 -15.24 12.60 41.08
C ALA A 361 -14.70 12.18 42.47
N ASP A 362 -15.46 12.49 43.52
CA ASP A 362 -15.22 12.03 44.89
C ASP A 362 -15.99 10.74 45.20
N ALA A 363 -15.40 9.88 46.03
CA ALA A 363 -15.95 8.59 46.45
C ALA A 363 -17.34 8.67 47.16
N SER A 364 -17.88 9.86 47.36
CA SER A 364 -19.17 10.09 48.03
C SER A 364 -20.39 10.10 47.11
N SER A 365 -20.25 10.09 45.78
CA SER A 365 -21.42 10.04 44.87
C SER A 365 -21.92 8.61 44.60
N ALA A 366 -21.10 7.58 44.88
CA ALA A 366 -21.47 6.18 44.67
C ALA A 366 -22.43 5.62 45.76
N ALA A 367 -22.72 6.38 46.82
CA ALA A 367 -23.48 5.90 47.98
C ALA A 367 -24.99 6.26 47.96
N VAL A 368 -25.53 6.86 46.88
CA VAL A 368 -26.90 7.41 46.88
C VAL A 368 -27.92 6.57 46.06
N HIS A 369 -27.51 5.47 45.42
CA HIS A 369 -28.44 4.64 44.62
C HIS A 369 -28.53 3.17 45.05
N ALA A 370 -28.12 2.84 46.28
CA ALA A 370 -28.28 1.50 46.84
C ALA A 370 -29.39 1.48 47.90
N GLU A 371 -30.60 1.88 47.53
CA GLU A 371 -31.85 1.54 48.23
C GLU A 371 -33.02 1.90 47.29
N ASP A 372 -33.88 0.92 47.01
CA ASP A 372 -35.12 0.94 46.21
C ASP A 372 -34.99 0.86 44.67
N ASP A 373 -34.98 -0.37 44.13
CA ASP A 373 -36.10 -0.91 43.33
C ASP A 373 -35.79 -2.36 42.88
N ASP A 374 -36.61 -3.30 43.37
CA ASP A 374 -36.76 -4.66 42.83
C ASP A 374 -37.60 -4.56 41.54
N ASP A 375 -36.99 -4.67 40.36
CA ASP A 375 -37.69 -5.13 39.15
C ASP A 375 -36.68 -5.74 38.16
N ASP A 376 -36.93 -7.00 37.80
CA ASP A 376 -36.20 -7.81 36.83
C ASP A 376 -36.33 -7.20 35.41
N ASP A 377 -35.30 -6.52 34.93
CA ASP A 377 -34.98 -6.38 33.51
C ASP A 377 -33.44 -6.27 33.39
N ASP A 378 -32.81 -7.29 32.83
CA ASP A 378 -31.38 -7.31 32.50
C ASP A 378 -31.09 -6.26 31.41
N ASP A 379 -30.77 -5.03 31.82
CA ASP A 379 -30.17 -4.01 30.95
C ASP A 379 -28.75 -4.45 30.56
N GLU A 380 -28.62 -5.06 29.38
CA GLU A 380 -27.36 -5.45 28.70
C GLU A 380 -26.47 -4.24 28.30
N PHE A 381 -26.61 -3.08 28.97
CA PHE A 381 -25.89 -1.84 28.73
C PHE A 381 -25.58 -1.03 30.02
N SER A 382 -25.55 -1.68 31.18
CA SER A 382 -25.07 -1.04 32.41
C SER A 382 -23.53 -0.97 32.43
N PHE A 383 -22.97 0.24 32.33
CA PHE A 383 -21.53 0.47 32.44
C PHE A 383 -21.02 0.17 33.87
N PRO A 384 -19.83 -0.43 34.06
CA PRO A 384 -19.25 -0.63 35.38
C PRO A 384 -19.10 0.71 36.10
N ALA A 385 -19.39 0.76 37.41
CA ALA A 385 -19.14 1.95 38.22
C ALA A 385 -17.65 2.32 38.16
N ALA A 386 -17.33 3.51 37.65
CA ALA A 386 -15.96 3.99 37.49
C ALA A 386 -15.17 3.89 38.81
N THR A 387 -14.04 3.17 38.78
CA THR A 387 -13.15 3.04 39.92
C THR A 387 -12.59 4.42 40.29
N PRO A 388 -12.65 4.87 41.55
CA PRO A 388 -12.15 6.20 41.92
C PRO A 388 -10.65 6.34 41.65
N LEU A 389 -10.25 7.37 40.90
CA LEU A 389 -8.83 7.64 40.58
C LEU A 389 -7.99 7.91 41.84
N SER A 390 -6.75 7.41 41.85
CA SER A 390 -5.78 7.67 42.93
C SER A 390 -5.38 9.14 43.01
N PRO A 391 -4.86 9.64 44.15
CA PRO A 391 -4.35 11.01 44.27
C PRO A 391 -3.30 11.38 43.22
N GLU A 392 -2.42 10.44 42.85
CA GLU A 392 -1.38 10.59 41.83
C GLU A 392 -1.99 10.67 40.42
N GLN A 393 -2.98 9.81 40.12
CA GLN A 393 -3.73 9.83 38.86
C GLN A 393 -4.52 11.15 38.72
N LYS A 394 -5.12 11.65 39.81
CA LYS A 394 -5.79 12.95 39.85
C LYS A 394 -4.82 14.12 39.60
N ASP A 395 -3.59 14.05 40.11
CA ASP A 395 -2.56 15.08 39.83
C ASP A 395 -2.12 15.05 38.35
N ARG A 396 -1.90 13.86 37.80
CA ARG A 396 -1.60 13.64 36.38
C ARG A 396 -2.71 14.17 35.47
N LEU A 397 -3.96 13.91 35.81
CA LEU A 397 -5.14 14.38 35.07
C LEU A 397 -5.28 15.92 35.15
N ARG A 398 -4.92 16.55 36.28
CA ARG A 398 -4.81 18.03 36.38
C ARG A 398 -3.71 18.60 35.50
N LYS A 399 -2.54 17.95 35.43
CA LYS A 399 -1.45 18.34 34.51
C LYS A 399 -1.92 18.24 33.05
N MET A 400 -2.56 17.13 32.68
CA MET A 400 -3.05 16.90 31.33
C MET A 400 -4.16 17.87 30.92
N SER A 401 -5.15 18.11 31.79
CA SER A 401 -6.23 19.07 31.51
C SER A 401 -5.72 20.51 31.34
N ASN A 402 -4.65 20.91 32.02
CA ASN A 402 -4.01 22.20 31.79
C ASN A 402 -3.32 22.26 30.42
N LEU A 403 -2.65 21.18 30.00
CA LEU A 403 -2.01 21.11 28.69
C LEU A 403 -3.05 21.11 27.55
N VAL A 404 -4.11 20.31 27.67
CA VAL A 404 -5.23 20.27 26.72
C VAL A 404 -5.89 21.65 26.64
N LYS A 405 -6.07 22.32 27.77
CA LYS A 405 -6.56 23.72 27.77
C LYS A 405 -5.66 24.64 26.95
N ILE A 406 -4.33 24.50 27.02
CA ILE A 406 -3.39 25.32 26.24
C ILE A 406 -3.52 25.02 24.74
N GLY A 407 -3.57 23.75 24.34
CA GLY A 407 -3.76 23.38 22.93
C GLY A 407 -5.10 23.86 22.37
N ASN A 408 -6.18 23.73 23.15
CA ASN A 408 -7.52 24.20 22.75
C ASN A 408 -7.56 25.73 22.62
N MET A 409 -6.90 26.44 23.54
CA MET A 409 -6.74 27.89 23.45
C MET A 409 -5.89 28.31 22.25
N ALA A 410 -4.83 27.56 21.91
CA ALA A 410 -4.00 27.84 20.75
C ALA A 410 -4.81 27.69 19.45
N HIS A 411 -5.53 26.57 19.31
CA HIS A 411 -6.45 26.33 18.21
C HIS A 411 -7.50 27.45 18.13
N GLU A 412 -8.22 27.75 19.22
CA GLU A 412 -9.23 28.82 19.24
C GLU A 412 -8.64 30.20 18.89
N THR A 413 -7.40 30.49 19.31
CA THR A 413 -6.71 31.75 19.02
C THR A 413 -6.30 31.85 17.55
N ILE A 414 -5.77 30.78 16.95
CA ILE A 414 -5.46 30.70 15.51
C ILE A 414 -6.73 30.96 14.70
N LEU A 415 -7.82 30.27 15.05
CA LEU A 415 -9.11 30.43 14.38
C LEU A 415 -9.67 31.86 14.51
N LYS A 416 -9.61 32.47 15.71
CA LYS A 416 -10.00 33.86 15.93
C LYS A 416 -9.15 34.83 15.09
N CYS A 417 -7.86 34.57 14.94
CA CYS A 417 -6.98 35.37 14.09
C CYS A 417 -7.37 35.27 12.62
N ILE A 418 -7.69 34.07 12.13
CA ILE A 418 -8.11 33.83 10.74
C ILE A 418 -9.44 34.56 10.47
N VAL A 419 -10.41 34.45 11.39
CA VAL A 419 -11.71 35.13 11.27
C VAL A 419 -11.55 36.66 11.29
N LYS A 420 -10.64 37.19 12.12
CA LYS A 420 -10.37 38.64 12.19
C LYS A 420 -9.70 39.19 10.93
N ALA A 421 -8.95 38.36 10.20
CA ALA A 421 -8.31 38.75 8.93
C ALA A 421 -9.33 38.96 7.78
N GLY A 422 -10.56 38.46 7.91
CA GLY A 422 -11.68 38.76 6.99
C GLY A 422 -11.65 38.04 5.63
N SER A 423 -10.47 37.71 5.10
CA SER A 423 -10.28 36.88 3.90
C SER A 423 -9.03 36.00 4.03
N ALA A 424 -9.14 34.70 3.75
CA ALA A 424 -7.99 33.78 3.74
C ALA A 424 -6.95 34.14 2.67
N ALA A 425 -7.36 34.86 1.62
CA ALA A 425 -6.47 35.35 0.57
C ALA A 425 -5.48 36.42 1.09
N ASP A 426 -5.87 37.22 2.08
CA ASP A 426 -4.99 38.22 2.71
C ASP A 426 -3.93 37.57 3.63
N ALA A 427 -4.19 36.35 4.14
CA ALA A 427 -3.28 35.57 4.97
C ALA A 427 -2.48 34.51 4.20
N ALA A 428 -2.67 34.38 2.89
CA ALA A 428 -2.07 33.31 2.08
C ALA A 428 -2.25 31.89 2.65
N LEU A 429 -3.28 31.63 3.46
CA LEU A 429 -3.51 30.34 4.10
C LEU A 429 -4.47 29.49 3.28
N ASP A 430 -4.13 28.22 3.09
CA ASP A 430 -5.10 27.23 2.59
C ASP A 430 -6.00 26.80 3.76
N LEU A 431 -7.28 27.17 3.70
CA LEU A 431 -8.26 26.83 4.74
C LEU A 431 -8.51 25.33 4.81
N ASP A 432 -8.34 24.60 3.71
CA ASP A 432 -8.54 23.15 3.69
C ASP A 432 -7.43 22.45 4.49
N GLU A 433 -6.20 22.97 4.43
CA GLU A 433 -5.07 22.47 5.22
C GLU A 433 -5.24 22.75 6.72
N ILE A 434 -5.70 23.96 7.06
CA ILE A 434 -6.05 24.32 8.45
C ILE A 434 -7.15 23.40 9.00
N GLU A 435 -8.14 23.08 8.17
CA GLU A 435 -9.24 22.20 8.55
C GLU A 435 -8.77 20.77 8.83
N GLU A 436 -7.86 20.24 8.01
CA GLU A 436 -7.29 18.91 8.18
C GLU A 436 -6.40 18.83 9.44
N LEU A 437 -5.50 19.79 9.62
CA LEU A 437 -4.65 19.87 10.82
C LEU A 437 -5.48 20.07 12.10
N GLY A 438 -6.57 20.83 12.02
CA GLY A 438 -7.52 20.97 13.12
C GLY A 438 -8.20 19.65 13.48
N LYS A 439 -8.61 18.86 12.47
CA LYS A 439 -9.22 17.53 12.67
C LYS A 439 -8.25 16.55 13.34
N GLN A 440 -6.98 16.52 12.91
CA GLN A 440 -5.95 15.69 13.54
C GLN A 440 -5.74 16.04 15.02
N LEU A 441 -5.83 17.32 15.37
CA LEU A 441 -5.75 17.78 16.76
C LEU A 441 -6.96 17.35 17.60
N GLU A 442 -8.16 17.37 17.04
CA GLU A 442 -9.38 16.87 17.70
C GLU A 442 -9.28 15.37 17.97
N GLU A 443 -8.91 14.57 16.97
CA GLU A 443 -8.75 13.11 17.07
C GLU A 443 -7.67 12.74 18.10
N ALA A 444 -6.52 13.42 18.09
CA ALA A 444 -5.47 13.20 19.08
C ALA A 444 -5.89 13.62 20.50
N GLN A 445 -6.80 14.60 20.66
CA GLN A 445 -7.36 14.94 21.97
C GLN A 445 -8.28 13.83 22.47
N ASP A 446 -9.15 13.30 21.61
CA ASP A 446 -10.09 12.23 21.95
C ASP A 446 -9.35 10.97 22.42
N GLU A 447 -8.31 10.55 21.69
CA GLU A 447 -7.44 9.43 22.09
C GLU A 447 -6.76 9.68 23.45
N LEU A 448 -6.33 10.91 23.71
CA LEU A 448 -5.69 11.28 24.98
C LEU A 448 -6.70 11.26 26.15
N VAL A 449 -7.92 11.76 25.92
CA VAL A 449 -9.00 11.75 26.92
C VAL A 449 -9.36 10.30 27.27
N ALA A 450 -9.54 9.45 26.24
CA ALA A 450 -9.87 8.05 26.41
C ALA A 450 -8.78 7.27 27.17
N ALA A 451 -7.51 7.47 26.82
CA ALA A 451 -6.38 6.87 27.52
C ALA A 451 -6.30 7.31 29.00
N CYS A 452 -6.73 8.53 29.32
CA CYS A 452 -6.68 9.07 30.68
C CYS A 452 -7.84 8.62 31.58
N LEU A 453 -9.03 8.37 31.02
CA LEU A 453 -10.27 8.14 31.80
C LEU A 453 -10.81 6.71 31.72
N TYR A 454 -10.61 6.02 30.59
CA TYR A 454 -11.26 4.73 30.31
C TYR A 454 -10.26 3.57 30.14
N GLY A 455 -8.97 3.85 29.98
CA GLY A 455 -7.95 2.82 29.80
C GLY A 455 -7.96 2.19 28.40
N GLU A 456 -7.07 1.22 28.15
CA GLU A 456 -6.77 0.72 26.80
C GLU A 456 -7.92 -0.07 26.15
N SER A 457 -8.66 -0.87 26.93
CA SER A 457 -9.76 -1.71 26.44
C SER A 457 -11.04 -0.94 26.10
N ASP A 458 -11.41 0.07 26.88
CA ASP A 458 -12.63 0.87 26.65
C ASP A 458 -12.40 2.05 25.70
N ALA A 459 -11.15 2.44 25.43
CA ALA A 459 -10.79 3.46 24.43
C ALA A 459 -10.87 2.95 22.97
N GLY A 460 -11.28 1.70 22.73
CA GLY A 460 -11.20 1.09 21.41
C GLY A 460 -9.76 0.88 20.92
N LEU A 461 -8.78 0.98 21.82
CA LEU A 461 -7.36 0.71 21.59
C LEU A 461 -7.07 -0.78 21.82
N ASP A 462 -7.96 -1.66 21.36
CA ASP A 462 -7.80 -3.09 21.55
C ASP A 462 -6.70 -3.60 20.60
N VAL A 463 -5.61 -4.14 21.16
CA VAL A 463 -4.58 -4.89 20.41
C VAL A 463 -5.17 -6.19 19.80
N LYS A 464 -6.44 -6.50 20.08
CA LYS A 464 -7.18 -7.64 19.51
C LYS A 464 -7.88 -7.30 18.18
N MET A 465 -7.11 -6.97 17.16
CA MET A 465 -7.47 -7.29 15.76
C MET A 465 -6.39 -8.10 15.03
N PHE A 466 -5.43 -8.66 15.77
CA PHE A 466 -4.38 -9.54 15.26
C PHE A 466 -4.20 -10.80 16.12
N ASP A 467 -5.28 -11.45 16.55
CA ASP A 467 -5.22 -12.86 16.97
C ASP A 467 -6.59 -13.51 16.78
N ASN A 468 -6.76 -14.18 15.65
CA ASN A 468 -7.75 -15.23 15.45
C ASN A 468 -7.03 -16.32 14.68
N ASP A 469 -6.28 -17.15 15.40
CA ASP A 469 -5.94 -18.53 15.04
C ASP A 469 -5.39 -19.21 16.31
N ALA A 470 -6.24 -19.34 17.33
CA ALA A 470 -6.00 -20.20 18.46
C ALA A 470 -7.28 -20.98 18.80
N ASP A 471 -7.53 -22.03 18.02
CA ASP A 471 -8.21 -23.22 18.53
C ASP A 471 -7.23 -24.39 18.40
N GLU A 472 -7.21 -25.21 19.46
CA GLU A 472 -6.52 -26.50 19.63
C GLU A 472 -5.11 -26.49 20.27
N ILE A 473 -5.05 -26.49 21.61
CA ILE A 473 -4.87 -27.70 22.45
C ILE A 473 -4.51 -27.30 23.90
N GLU A 474 -5.34 -27.75 24.84
CA GLU A 474 -5.08 -27.83 26.28
C GLU A 474 -3.95 -28.84 26.56
N ASP A 475 -2.94 -28.46 27.35
CA ASP A 475 -2.64 -29.05 28.67
C ASP A 475 -1.23 -28.73 29.20
N ALA A 476 -1.20 -28.46 30.51
CA ALA A 476 -0.09 -28.51 31.48
C ALA A 476 0.62 -27.19 31.88
N HIS A 477 0.12 -26.65 32.99
CA HIS A 477 0.71 -25.72 33.97
C HIS A 477 2.20 -26.00 34.33
N ASP A 478 3.08 -24.99 34.32
CA ASP A 478 3.43 -24.15 35.50
C ASP A 478 4.58 -23.14 35.20
N GLU A 479 4.23 -21.86 35.33
CA GLU A 479 4.91 -20.69 35.94
C GLU A 479 6.32 -20.17 35.53
N ASN A 480 6.26 -18.98 34.87
CA ASN A 480 6.88 -17.67 35.19
C ASN A 480 8.34 -17.33 34.79
N ASP A 481 8.45 -16.43 33.78
CA ASP A 481 9.01 -15.07 33.95
C ASP A 481 8.78 -14.12 32.73
N ASP A 482 7.63 -14.21 32.05
CA ASP A 482 7.05 -13.06 31.34
C ASP A 482 6.17 -12.32 32.34
N ALA A 483 6.61 -11.17 32.83
CA ALA A 483 5.72 -10.32 33.60
C ALA A 483 4.71 -9.72 32.60
N ASP A 484 3.49 -10.25 32.60
CA ASP A 484 2.30 -9.56 32.13
C ASP A 484 2.42 -8.08 32.57
N LEU A 485 2.49 -7.16 31.60
CA LEU A 485 2.31 -5.75 31.93
C LEU A 485 1.00 -5.67 32.69
N THR A 486 1.04 -5.14 33.91
CA THR A 486 -0.20 -4.94 34.64
C THR A 486 -1.08 -3.98 33.83
N ASP A 487 -2.40 -4.08 33.94
CA ASP A 487 -3.33 -3.15 33.28
C ASP A 487 -2.92 -1.69 33.53
N GLU A 488 -2.36 -1.41 34.71
CA GLU A 488 -1.81 -0.12 35.10
C GLU A 488 -0.60 0.32 34.24
N GLN A 489 0.36 -0.57 33.97
CA GLN A 489 1.54 -0.26 33.12
C GLN A 489 1.16 -0.05 31.65
N ALA A 490 0.15 -0.76 31.16
CA ALA A 490 -0.36 -0.61 29.81
C ALA A 490 -1.07 0.75 29.61
N ILE A 491 -1.93 1.12 30.57
CA ILE A 491 -2.58 2.45 30.63
C ILE A 491 -1.53 3.56 30.70
N GLU A 492 -0.50 3.40 31.53
CA GLU A 492 0.59 4.37 31.65
C GLU A 492 1.33 4.60 30.32
N LYS A 493 1.67 3.53 29.60
CA LYS A 493 2.32 3.63 28.28
C LYS A 493 1.40 4.29 27.24
N ALA A 494 0.10 3.97 27.26
CA ALA A 494 -0.88 4.58 26.37
C ALA A 494 -0.97 6.10 26.59
N ILE A 495 -1.02 6.57 27.84
CA ILE A 495 -1.06 8.00 28.21
C ILE A 495 0.15 8.77 27.67
N LEU A 496 1.36 8.21 27.74
CA LEU A 496 2.56 8.87 27.21
C LEU A 496 2.52 9.02 25.69
N ARG A 497 2.11 7.96 24.98
CA ARG A 497 2.01 7.97 23.52
C ARG A 497 0.97 8.98 23.03
N THR A 498 -0.22 8.99 23.61
CA THR A 498 -1.29 9.90 23.20
C THR A 498 -0.98 11.35 23.57
N LEU A 499 -0.24 11.60 24.66
CA LEU A 499 0.28 12.92 25.01
C LEU A 499 1.23 13.48 23.92
N GLU A 500 2.16 12.66 23.44
CA GLU A 500 3.09 13.05 22.37
C GLU A 500 2.36 13.38 21.07
N ASN A 501 1.41 12.52 20.67
CA ASN A 501 0.59 12.73 19.48
C ASN A 501 -0.24 14.02 19.56
N TYR A 502 -0.86 14.30 20.70
CA TYR A 502 -1.64 15.52 20.92
C TYR A 502 -0.79 16.79 20.76
N VAL A 503 0.40 16.82 21.37
CA VAL A 503 1.30 17.98 21.30
C VAL A 503 1.84 18.18 19.89
N GLN A 504 2.19 17.10 19.19
CA GLN A 504 2.62 17.15 17.80
C GLN A 504 1.52 17.73 16.89
N ALA A 505 0.28 17.27 17.04
CA ALA A 505 -0.85 17.77 16.26
C ALA A 505 -1.10 19.27 16.51
N ALA A 506 -1.05 19.72 17.77
CA ALA A 506 -1.24 21.11 18.13
C ALA A 506 -0.13 22.02 17.57
N VAL A 507 1.12 21.54 17.59
CA VAL A 507 2.29 22.27 17.08
C VAL A 507 2.29 22.32 15.56
N ASN A 508 1.93 21.25 14.85
CA ASN A 508 1.82 21.25 13.39
C ASN A 508 0.82 22.30 12.91
N LEU A 509 -0.35 22.38 13.55
CA LEU A 509 -1.36 23.39 13.26
C LEU A 509 -0.82 24.82 13.50
N SER A 510 -0.13 25.05 14.62
CA SER A 510 0.46 26.35 14.94
C SER A 510 1.58 26.73 13.98
N ALA A 511 2.49 25.81 13.67
CA ALA A 511 3.62 26.00 12.77
C ALA A 511 3.13 26.39 11.37
N TYR A 512 2.15 25.67 10.82
CA TYR A 512 1.58 25.98 9.51
C TYR A 512 0.88 27.36 9.48
N ALA A 513 0.16 27.72 10.55
CA ALA A 513 -0.53 29.01 10.64
C ALA A 513 0.43 30.19 10.83
N THR A 514 1.58 29.98 11.49
CA THR A 514 2.50 31.04 11.95
C THR A 514 3.87 31.06 11.25
N ASP A 515 4.16 30.11 10.37
CA ASP A 515 5.46 29.93 9.68
C ASP A 515 6.62 29.66 10.67
N ARG A 516 6.34 28.84 11.70
CA ARG A 516 7.27 28.46 12.79
C ARG A 516 7.61 26.97 12.75
N ASP A 517 8.22 26.54 11.66
CA ASP A 517 8.63 25.13 11.46
C ASP A 517 9.67 24.66 12.49
N ASP A 518 10.38 25.60 13.13
CA ASP A 518 11.30 25.33 14.24
C ASP A 518 10.62 24.64 15.43
N LEU A 519 9.34 24.94 15.68
CA LEU A 519 8.59 24.30 16.77
C LEU A 519 8.32 22.81 16.50
N VAL A 520 8.17 22.42 15.23
CA VAL A 520 7.98 21.01 14.85
C VAL A 520 9.23 20.20 15.16
N GLU A 521 10.40 20.78 14.89
CA GLU A 521 11.70 20.17 15.23
C GLU A 521 11.87 20.04 16.75
N ASP A 522 11.48 21.06 17.52
CA ASP A 522 11.51 21.03 18.99
C ASP A 522 10.61 19.92 19.59
N VAL A 523 9.44 19.63 19.00
CA VAL A 523 8.61 18.49 19.44
C VAL A 523 9.27 17.16 19.12
N ASN A 524 9.79 16.98 17.90
CA ASN A 524 10.47 15.75 17.51
C ASN A 524 11.67 15.44 18.43
N ILE A 525 12.43 16.46 18.82
CA ILE A 525 13.52 16.33 19.79
C ILE A 525 13.00 15.93 21.17
N ALA A 526 11.89 16.53 21.63
CA ALA A 526 11.29 16.19 22.92
C ALA A 526 10.76 14.74 22.96
N CYS A 527 10.14 14.26 21.88
CA CYS A 527 9.64 12.89 21.75
C CYS A 527 10.79 11.86 21.69
N ALA A 528 11.86 12.16 20.94
CA ALA A 528 13.00 11.27 20.74
C ALA A 528 13.97 11.17 21.93
N THR A 529 13.74 11.91 23.03
CA THR A 529 14.59 11.80 24.21
C THR A 529 14.15 10.61 25.07
N ASP A 530 15.05 9.64 25.26
CA ASP A 530 14.88 8.56 26.22
C ASP A 530 15.07 9.11 27.66
N GLU A 531 14.04 8.97 28.49
CA GLU A 531 14.09 9.31 29.92
C GLU A 531 14.11 8.00 30.72
N GLU A 532 15.10 7.82 31.59
CA GLU A 532 15.24 6.64 32.45
C GLU A 532 14.59 6.91 33.82
N GLY A 533 13.70 6.03 34.29
CA GLY A 533 13.07 6.17 35.61
C GLY A 533 11.77 5.39 35.77
N ASP A 534 11.10 5.55 36.90
CA ASP A 534 9.71 5.13 37.07
C ASP A 534 8.77 5.98 36.19
N PHE A 535 7.55 5.49 35.96
CA PHE A 535 6.59 6.19 35.10
C PHE A 535 6.38 7.65 35.51
N ALA A 536 6.29 7.93 36.82
CA ALA A 536 6.10 9.29 37.31
C ALA A 536 7.25 10.23 36.91
N THR A 537 8.50 9.77 36.99
CA THR A 537 9.69 10.54 36.60
C THR A 537 9.73 10.77 35.09
N VAL A 538 9.48 9.72 34.30
CA VAL A 538 9.46 9.80 32.83
C VAL A 538 8.33 10.72 32.35
N PHE A 539 7.14 10.56 32.94
CA PHE A 539 5.98 11.40 32.66
C PHE A 539 6.27 12.86 32.98
N ASP A 540 6.78 13.19 34.16
CA ASP A 540 7.04 14.58 34.53
C ASP A 540 8.12 15.23 33.65
N ALA A 541 9.16 14.49 33.27
CA ALA A 541 10.21 14.98 32.37
C ALA A 541 9.69 15.25 30.96
N LYS A 542 8.96 14.29 30.36
CA LYS A 542 8.35 14.46 29.04
C LYS A 542 7.27 15.53 29.04
N PHE A 543 6.40 15.53 30.05
CA PHE A 543 5.37 16.55 30.24
C PHE A 543 5.97 17.95 30.31
N ALA A 544 7.06 18.17 31.06
CA ALA A 544 7.70 19.48 31.17
C ALA A 544 8.27 19.98 29.83
N ARG A 545 8.92 19.10 29.05
CA ARG A 545 9.47 19.45 27.72
C ARG A 545 8.36 19.77 26.72
N LEU A 546 7.38 18.87 26.61
CA LEU A 546 6.26 19.03 25.68
C LEU A 546 5.38 20.24 26.04
N SER A 547 5.15 20.48 27.33
CA SER A 547 4.44 21.69 27.81
C SER A 547 5.15 22.98 27.41
N LYS A 548 6.49 22.98 27.42
CA LYS A 548 7.29 24.15 27.01
C LYS A 548 7.13 24.43 25.52
N VAL A 549 7.19 23.40 24.67
CA VAL A 549 7.03 23.54 23.21
C VAL A 549 5.60 23.97 22.88
N LEU A 550 4.59 23.35 23.49
CA LEU A 550 3.19 23.77 23.32
C LEU A 550 2.93 25.18 23.85
N GLY A 551 3.57 25.58 24.95
CA GLY A 551 3.56 26.95 25.46
C GLY A 551 4.12 27.97 24.46
N ALA A 552 5.20 27.62 23.76
CA ALA A 552 5.76 28.44 22.68
C ALA A 552 4.82 28.48 21.46
N ALA A 553 4.25 27.34 21.08
CA ALA A 553 3.29 27.23 19.98
C ALA A 553 1.98 28.00 20.24
N SER A 554 1.57 28.12 21.49
CA SER A 554 0.34 28.83 21.90
C SER A 554 0.55 30.34 22.15
N SER A 555 1.80 30.81 22.21
CA SER A 555 2.15 32.23 22.37
C SER A 555 2.55 32.87 21.03
N ASP A 556 2.40 34.19 20.95
CA ASP A 556 2.80 35.03 19.81
C ASP A 556 2.22 34.57 18.45
N ILE A 557 0.97 34.10 18.44
CA ILE A 557 0.28 33.67 17.21
C ILE A 557 0.08 34.87 16.27
N VAL A 558 0.92 34.94 15.24
CA VAL A 558 0.83 35.90 14.14
C VAL A 558 0.72 35.12 12.84
N LEU A 559 -0.38 35.32 12.11
CA LEU A 559 -0.63 34.60 10.86
C LEU A 559 0.38 34.99 9.78
N ARG A 560 0.77 34.01 8.96
CA ARG A 560 1.56 34.24 7.74
C ARG A 560 0.86 35.25 6.81
N ARG A 561 1.62 36.02 6.01
CA ARG A 561 1.09 37.05 5.08
C ARG A 561 1.59 36.82 3.66
N SER A 562 0.78 37.17 2.66
CA SER A 562 1.22 37.15 1.25
C SER A 562 2.30 38.22 1.03
N GLY A 563 3.57 37.81 0.88
CA GLY A 563 4.65 38.73 0.50
C GLY A 563 6.06 38.41 1.00
N SER A 564 6.29 37.46 1.90
CA SER A 564 7.65 37.05 2.28
C SER A 564 8.12 35.86 1.46
N SER A 565 8.45 36.08 0.19
CA SER A 565 9.38 35.18 -0.50
C SER A 565 10.79 35.44 0.04
N SER A 566 11.25 34.64 1.00
CA SER A 566 12.67 34.45 1.24
C SER A 566 13.07 33.07 0.74
N SER A 567 13.62 33.04 -0.46
CA SER A 567 14.50 31.95 -0.90
C SER A 567 15.54 31.69 0.20
N PRO A 568 15.89 30.42 0.51
CA PRO A 568 16.87 30.16 1.56
C PRO A 568 18.24 30.63 1.09
N SER A 569 18.66 31.79 1.61
CA SER A 569 20.01 32.30 1.45
C SER A 569 20.92 31.54 2.42
N THR A 570 21.85 30.79 1.85
CA THR A 570 23.07 30.31 2.51
C THR A 570 23.79 31.47 3.20
N SER A 571 23.89 31.44 4.54
CA SER A 571 25.00 32.09 5.23
C SER A 571 25.33 31.38 6.54
N SER A 572 26.60 31.03 6.66
CA SER A 572 27.25 30.30 7.74
C SER A 572 27.44 31.16 9.00
N ALA A 573 27.27 30.56 10.18
CA ALA A 573 28.06 30.91 11.36
C ALA A 573 28.19 29.69 12.29
N ALA A 574 29.44 29.30 12.54
CA ALA A 574 29.85 28.12 13.25
C ALA A 574 29.55 28.14 14.76
N GLY A 575 29.14 26.99 15.28
CA GLY A 575 29.01 26.68 16.70
C GLY A 575 29.04 25.17 16.96
N ARG A 576 30.22 24.55 16.78
CA ARG A 576 30.58 23.15 17.11
C ARG A 576 29.62 22.05 16.63
N GLN A 577 29.72 21.74 15.34
CA GLN A 577 29.36 20.41 14.82
C GLN A 577 30.41 19.35 15.21
N PRO A 578 30.02 18.09 15.47
CA PRO A 578 30.94 16.97 15.36
C PRO A 578 31.46 16.91 13.92
N LYS A 579 32.77 16.69 13.76
CA LYS A 579 33.45 16.73 12.45
C LYS A 579 32.77 15.77 11.47
N THR A 580 32.10 16.32 10.46
CA THR A 580 31.66 15.55 9.29
C THR A 580 32.89 15.15 8.47
N VAL A 581 33.07 13.84 8.33
CA VAL A 581 34.08 13.22 7.48
C VAL A 581 33.78 13.59 6.02
N SER A 582 34.75 14.21 5.35
CA SER A 582 34.69 14.48 3.91
C SER A 582 34.58 13.15 3.15
N ALA A 583 33.40 12.84 2.61
CA ALA A 583 33.16 11.62 1.84
C ALA A 583 34.05 11.58 0.59
N VAL A 584 34.90 10.57 0.50
CA VAL A 584 35.54 10.18 -0.75
C VAL A 584 34.43 9.73 -1.70
N PRO A 585 34.39 10.17 -2.97
CA PRO A 585 33.35 9.75 -3.89
C PRO A 585 33.36 8.22 -4.02
N PRO A 586 32.18 7.55 -3.94
CA PRO A 586 32.10 6.10 -3.94
C PRO A 586 32.65 5.52 -5.25
N GLN A 587 33.33 4.37 -5.13
CA GLN A 587 33.84 3.63 -6.28
C GLN A 587 32.71 3.26 -7.25
N SER A 588 32.99 3.21 -8.56
CA SER A 588 32.01 2.67 -9.50
C SER A 588 31.81 1.17 -9.25
N ASN A 589 30.57 0.69 -9.45
CA ASN A 589 30.23 -0.72 -9.21
C ASN A 589 31.14 -1.68 -10.00
N ASP A 590 31.41 -1.38 -11.27
CA ASP A 590 32.16 -2.26 -12.18
C ASP A 590 33.68 -2.23 -11.93
N ALA A 591 34.16 -1.31 -11.09
CA ALA A 591 35.57 -1.20 -10.69
C ALA A 591 35.78 -1.33 -9.18
N PHE A 592 34.75 -1.76 -8.44
CA PHE A 592 34.80 -1.83 -6.99
C PHE A 592 35.87 -2.82 -6.51
N LYS A 593 36.74 -2.36 -5.61
CA LYS A 593 37.78 -3.17 -4.97
C LYS A 593 37.63 -3.13 -3.45
N THR A 594 37.67 -4.31 -2.84
CA THR A 594 37.60 -4.46 -1.38
C THR A 594 38.74 -3.72 -0.69
N GLU A 595 39.95 -3.72 -1.26
CA GLU A 595 41.12 -3.06 -0.67
C GLU A 595 40.96 -1.53 -0.59
N VAL A 596 40.35 -0.93 -1.61
CA VAL A 596 40.07 0.50 -1.64
C VAL A 596 38.99 0.86 -0.62
N PHE A 597 37.97 0.00 -0.46
CA PHE A 597 36.96 0.17 0.57
C PHE A 597 37.56 -0.01 1.98
N VAL A 598 38.46 -0.97 2.20
CA VAL A 598 39.17 -1.10 3.48
C VAL A 598 40.01 0.14 3.79
N GLN A 599 40.65 0.75 2.79
CA GLN A 599 41.36 2.02 2.97
C GLN A 599 40.40 3.17 3.35
N GLU A 600 39.19 3.20 2.79
CA GLU A 600 38.13 4.13 3.19
C GLU A 600 37.76 3.94 4.67
N LEU A 601 37.57 2.69 5.13
CA LEU A 601 37.30 2.38 6.54
C LEU A 601 38.45 2.81 7.45
N GLN A 602 39.70 2.57 7.05
CA GLN A 602 40.88 3.01 7.82
C GLN A 602 40.95 4.53 7.94
N ASN A 603 40.66 5.24 6.85
CA ASN A 603 40.61 6.71 6.85
C ASN A 603 39.48 7.22 7.75
N LEU A 604 38.31 6.58 7.71
CA LEU A 604 37.18 6.91 8.59
C LEU A 604 37.53 6.67 10.06
N ALA A 605 38.14 5.53 10.39
CA ALA A 605 38.60 5.21 11.73
C ALA A 605 39.61 6.25 12.25
N GLN A 606 40.59 6.64 11.42
CA GLN A 606 41.56 7.68 11.77
C GLN A 606 40.90 9.04 12.03
N GLN A 607 39.84 9.37 11.29
CA GLN A 607 39.09 10.63 11.48
C GLN A 607 38.26 10.64 12.77
N LEU A 608 37.75 9.48 13.19
CA LEU A 608 36.98 9.31 14.43
C LEU A 608 37.89 9.26 15.67
N GLY A 609 39.15 8.81 15.53
CA GLY A 609 40.19 8.98 16.54
C GLY A 609 41.32 7.95 16.47
N ASP A 610 42.47 8.26 17.09
CA ASP A 610 43.71 7.45 17.02
C ASP A 610 43.59 6.02 17.59
N LYS A 611 42.50 5.69 18.29
CA LYS A 611 42.25 4.38 18.91
C LYS A 611 41.07 3.61 18.30
N VAL A 612 40.39 4.17 17.31
CA VAL A 612 39.24 3.51 16.67
C VAL A 612 39.76 2.48 15.67
N ALA A 613 39.33 1.24 15.80
CA ALA A 613 39.61 0.18 14.83
C ALA A 613 38.51 0.11 13.77
N ILE A 614 38.85 -0.36 12.56
CA ILE A 614 37.86 -0.59 11.48
C ILE A 614 36.79 -1.63 11.85
N THR A 615 37.04 -2.40 12.90
CA THR A 615 36.14 -3.42 13.46
C THR A 615 35.27 -2.89 14.59
N ASP A 616 35.38 -1.62 14.96
CA ASP A 616 34.57 -1.03 16.02
C ASP A 616 33.15 -0.71 15.51
N ARG A 617 32.16 -0.89 16.39
CA ARG A 617 30.75 -0.61 16.09
C ARG A 617 30.52 0.81 15.55
N LEU A 618 31.26 1.79 16.07
CA LEU A 618 31.19 3.19 15.65
C LEU A 618 31.41 3.36 14.13
N ILE A 619 32.23 2.50 13.50
CA ILE A 619 32.43 2.53 12.04
C ILE A 619 31.15 2.17 11.31
N ALA A 620 30.43 1.15 11.78
CA ALA A 620 29.17 0.72 11.21
C ALA A 620 28.10 1.82 11.31
N GLU A 621 28.00 2.47 12.47
CA GLU A 621 27.05 3.56 12.71
C GLU A 621 27.32 4.76 11.80
N GLN A 622 28.60 5.10 11.55
CA GLN A 622 28.95 6.17 10.61
C GLN A 622 28.65 5.79 9.15
N LEU A 623 28.81 4.52 8.78
CA LEU A 623 28.43 4.05 7.44
C LEU A 623 26.91 4.07 7.23
N ASP A 624 26.12 3.78 8.27
CA ASP A 624 24.66 3.87 8.26
C ASP A 624 24.18 5.32 8.13
N LEU A 625 24.79 6.26 8.87
CA LEU A 625 24.50 7.69 8.73
C LEU A 625 24.77 8.23 7.32
N ALA A 626 25.73 7.63 6.62
CA ALA A 626 26.10 7.99 5.25
C ALA A 626 25.34 7.19 4.18
N ASP A 627 24.41 6.30 4.56
CA ASP A 627 23.68 5.45 3.61
C ASP A 627 22.45 6.18 3.03
N PRO A 628 22.45 6.53 1.73
CA PRO A 628 21.32 7.19 1.09
C PRO A 628 20.09 6.28 0.94
N LEU A 629 20.24 4.97 1.13
CA LEU A 629 19.16 3.99 1.02
C LEU A 629 18.62 3.54 2.38
N SER A 630 19.01 4.19 3.47
CA SER A 630 18.66 3.81 4.85
C SER A 630 17.14 3.71 5.06
N SER A 631 16.37 4.69 4.55
CA SER A 631 14.90 4.74 4.67
C SER A 631 14.17 3.62 3.89
N MET A 632 14.85 2.88 3.00
CA MET A 632 14.23 1.72 2.34
C MET A 632 13.85 0.62 3.33
N ARG A 633 14.58 0.52 4.45
CA ARG A 633 14.30 -0.46 5.50
C ARG A 633 12.88 -0.34 6.04
N ASP A 634 12.35 0.89 6.14
CA ASP A 634 11.01 1.15 6.67
C ASP A 634 9.89 0.58 5.78
N GLY A 635 10.22 0.22 4.54
CA GLY A 635 9.32 -0.45 3.61
C GLY A 635 9.10 -1.93 3.91
N TYR A 636 9.86 -2.53 4.85
CA TYR A 636 9.81 -3.96 5.17
C TYR A 636 9.30 -4.23 6.58
N ILE A 637 8.67 -5.40 6.74
CA ILE A 637 8.31 -5.97 8.04
C ILE A 637 9.33 -7.08 8.31
N LEU A 638 10.19 -6.87 9.31
CA LEU A 638 11.21 -7.82 9.72
C LEU A 638 10.74 -8.59 10.96
N PRO A 639 11.12 -9.87 11.12
CA PRO A 639 10.88 -10.59 12.37
C PRO A 639 11.48 -9.85 13.55
N THR A 640 10.77 -9.82 14.67
CA THR A 640 11.26 -9.28 15.93
C THR A 640 12.13 -10.31 16.66
N PHE A 641 12.74 -9.92 17.77
CA PHE A 641 13.59 -10.79 18.57
C PHE A 641 12.77 -11.93 19.20
N LYS A 642 11.57 -11.64 19.71
CA LYS A 642 10.65 -12.64 20.27
C LYS A 642 10.16 -13.65 19.24
N ASP A 643 10.03 -13.26 17.97
CA ASP A 643 9.58 -14.17 16.90
C ASP A 643 10.63 -15.25 16.56
N VAL A 644 11.90 -15.02 16.91
CA VAL A 644 13.04 -15.87 16.49
C VAL A 644 13.67 -16.62 17.66
N CYS A 645 13.89 -15.91 18.77
CA CYS A 645 14.61 -16.43 19.94
C CYS A 645 13.74 -17.37 20.79
N SER A 646 14.38 -18.11 21.69
CA SER A 646 13.67 -18.93 22.68
C SER A 646 12.88 -18.05 23.65
N ALA A 647 11.67 -18.46 24.03
CA ALA A 647 10.83 -17.75 24.99
C ALA A 647 11.56 -17.46 26.33
N ASP A 648 12.40 -18.39 26.77
CA ASP A 648 13.16 -18.26 28.03
C ASP A 648 14.33 -17.25 27.99
N HIS A 649 14.58 -16.58 26.85
CA HIS A 649 15.70 -15.65 26.72
C HIS A 649 15.34 -14.26 27.26
N LYS A 650 15.91 -13.89 28.41
CA LYS A 650 15.76 -12.56 29.01
C LYS A 650 16.55 -11.51 28.24
N ALA A 651 15.88 -10.43 27.82
CA ALA A 651 16.51 -9.30 27.16
C ALA A 651 17.58 -8.67 28.05
N ASP A 652 18.79 -8.48 27.51
CA ASP A 652 19.93 -7.86 28.21
C ASP A 652 20.32 -6.50 27.64
N SER A 653 19.66 -6.06 26.56
CA SER A 653 19.88 -4.79 25.87
C SER A 653 18.64 -4.36 25.04
N PRO A 654 18.54 -3.09 24.61
CA PRO A 654 17.50 -2.63 23.68
C PRO A 654 17.50 -3.41 22.36
N GLU A 655 18.66 -3.96 21.98
CA GLU A 655 18.88 -4.73 20.76
C GLU A 655 18.37 -6.17 20.82
N THR A 656 18.09 -6.65 22.02
CA THR A 656 17.52 -7.97 22.34
C THR A 656 16.16 -7.83 23.01
N ALA A 657 15.59 -6.61 23.04
CA ALA A 657 14.23 -6.40 23.53
C ALA A 657 13.25 -7.22 22.67
N PRO A 658 12.14 -7.74 23.25
CA PRO A 658 11.22 -8.61 22.53
C PRO A 658 10.75 -8.06 21.18
N ASP A 659 10.49 -6.75 21.10
CA ASP A 659 10.03 -6.02 19.92
C ASP A 659 11.15 -5.50 19.01
N ALA A 660 12.41 -5.64 19.41
CA ALA A 660 13.56 -5.23 18.59
C ALA A 660 13.65 -6.09 17.31
N PRO A 661 14.02 -5.51 16.15
CA PRO A 661 14.20 -6.30 14.93
C PRO A 661 15.33 -7.34 15.06
N SER A 662 15.05 -8.57 14.62
CA SER A 662 16.05 -9.63 14.49
C SER A 662 17.05 -9.35 13.36
N LEU A 663 18.22 -9.98 13.43
CA LEU A 663 19.27 -9.89 12.41
C LEU A 663 18.95 -10.82 11.24
N TYR A 664 18.23 -10.30 10.24
CA TYR A 664 17.78 -11.10 9.10
C TYR A 664 18.81 -11.14 7.95
N MET A 665 19.58 -12.23 7.88
CA MET A 665 20.64 -12.47 6.89
C MET A 665 20.30 -13.61 5.91
N CYS A 666 19.00 -13.91 5.76
CA CYS A 666 18.48 -15.05 4.98
C CYS A 666 17.59 -14.63 3.78
N GLY A 667 17.67 -13.37 3.35
CA GLY A 667 16.90 -12.84 2.20
C GLY A 667 17.21 -13.54 0.86
N ASN A 668 18.35 -14.21 0.77
CA ASN A 668 18.72 -15.08 -0.35
C ASN A 668 17.87 -16.38 -0.45
N SER A 669 17.09 -16.70 0.58
CA SER A 669 16.20 -17.86 0.62
C SER A 669 14.73 -17.44 0.61
N LEU A 670 14.36 -16.51 1.48
CA LEU A 670 13.03 -15.91 1.53
C LEU A 670 13.20 -14.43 1.89
N GLY A 671 12.74 -13.52 1.05
CA GLY A 671 12.76 -12.09 1.36
C GLY A 671 11.66 -11.74 2.36
N PRO A 672 11.89 -10.75 3.25
CA PRO A 672 10.87 -10.28 4.18
C PRO A 672 9.71 -9.61 3.44
N LEU A 673 8.53 -9.59 4.08
CA LEU A 673 7.31 -8.98 3.56
C LEU A 673 7.48 -7.46 3.41
N SER A 674 7.13 -6.91 2.25
CA SER A 674 7.05 -5.46 2.09
C SER A 674 5.68 -4.93 2.55
N LYS A 675 5.65 -3.72 3.13
CA LYS A 675 4.41 -3.06 3.54
C LYS A 675 3.48 -2.80 2.34
N LEU A 676 4.04 -2.51 1.17
CA LEU A 676 3.26 -2.36 -0.08
C LEU A 676 2.65 -3.68 -0.56
N THR A 677 3.35 -4.81 -0.38
CA THR A 677 2.80 -6.14 -0.66
C THR A 677 1.58 -6.39 0.22
N LYS A 678 1.66 -6.14 1.53
CA LYS A 678 0.51 -6.26 2.45
C LYS A 678 -0.68 -5.42 1.95
N HIS A 679 -0.43 -4.14 1.68
CA HIS A 679 -1.46 -3.22 1.20
C HIS A 679 -2.13 -3.66 -0.11
N TYR A 680 -1.36 -4.13 -1.10
CA TYR A 680 -1.96 -4.59 -2.36
C TYR A 680 -2.66 -5.93 -2.25
N LEU A 681 -2.21 -6.84 -1.39
CA LEU A 681 -2.95 -8.07 -1.12
C LEU A 681 -4.33 -7.75 -0.53
N GLU A 682 -4.39 -6.86 0.47
CA GLU A 682 -5.65 -6.38 1.05
C GLU A 682 -6.55 -5.73 -0.03
N GLN A 683 -5.98 -4.87 -0.89
CA GLN A 683 -6.68 -4.23 -1.99
C GLN A 683 -7.29 -5.25 -2.98
N GLU A 684 -6.55 -6.29 -3.35
CA GLU A 684 -7.04 -7.32 -4.29
C GLU A 684 -8.05 -8.26 -3.64
N ILE A 685 -7.91 -8.59 -2.36
CA ILE A 685 -8.90 -9.37 -1.58
C ILE A 685 -10.22 -8.58 -1.52
N GLU A 686 -10.16 -7.29 -1.22
CA GLU A 686 -11.34 -6.43 -1.22
C GLU A 686 -11.97 -6.33 -2.62
N ALA A 687 -11.14 -6.10 -3.65
CA ALA A 687 -11.62 -6.02 -5.03
C ALA A 687 -12.30 -7.33 -5.47
N TRP A 688 -11.75 -8.47 -5.08
CA TRP A 688 -12.36 -9.77 -5.33
C TRP A 688 -13.71 -9.89 -4.61
N GLY A 689 -13.79 -9.54 -3.33
CA GLY A 689 -15.04 -9.57 -2.57
C GLY A 689 -16.12 -8.67 -3.16
N ARG A 690 -15.77 -7.46 -3.62
CA ARG A 690 -16.73 -6.46 -4.10
C ARG A 690 -17.14 -6.60 -5.56
N LYS A 691 -16.23 -7.07 -6.43
CA LYS A 691 -16.45 -7.11 -7.88
C LYS A 691 -16.44 -8.51 -8.48
N ALA A 692 -15.92 -9.51 -7.76
CA ALA A 692 -15.79 -10.88 -8.26
C ALA A 692 -15.23 -10.90 -9.69
N VAL A 693 -15.91 -11.59 -10.62
CA VAL A 693 -15.51 -11.68 -12.03
C VAL A 693 -15.41 -10.32 -12.74
N LEU A 694 -16.17 -9.30 -12.29
CA LEU A 694 -16.10 -7.96 -12.88
C LEU A 694 -14.74 -7.31 -12.65
N GLY A 695 -13.98 -7.72 -11.62
CA GLY A 695 -12.63 -7.20 -11.33
C GLY A 695 -11.63 -7.38 -12.49
N HIS A 696 -11.89 -8.31 -13.41
CA HIS A 696 -11.12 -8.46 -14.64
C HIS A 696 -11.10 -7.20 -15.51
N PHE A 697 -12.18 -6.40 -15.48
CA PHE A 697 -12.39 -5.25 -16.37
C PHE A 697 -12.75 -3.97 -15.59
N GLU A 698 -13.47 -4.08 -14.48
CA GLU A 698 -14.03 -3.00 -13.65
C GLU A 698 -13.55 -3.08 -12.20
N HIS A 699 -12.22 -3.10 -12.03
CA HIS A 699 -11.59 -3.10 -10.71
C HIS A 699 -11.92 -1.82 -9.92
N PRO A 700 -12.30 -1.90 -8.63
CA PRO A 700 -12.81 -0.74 -7.88
C PRO A 700 -11.78 0.40 -7.74
N TYR A 701 -10.49 0.04 -7.80
CA TYR A 701 -9.36 0.96 -7.77
C TYR A 701 -8.83 1.38 -9.16
N GLY A 702 -9.58 1.14 -10.24
CA GLY A 702 -9.17 1.49 -11.60
C GLY A 702 -7.99 0.67 -12.15
N LYS A 703 -7.79 -0.55 -11.64
CA LYS A 703 -6.63 -1.42 -11.90
C LYS A 703 -7.04 -2.83 -12.41
N PRO A 704 -7.69 -2.97 -13.58
CA PRO A 704 -8.22 -4.24 -14.06
C PRO A 704 -7.20 -5.39 -14.04
N TRP A 705 -7.64 -6.59 -13.62
CA TRP A 705 -6.75 -7.76 -13.53
C TRP A 705 -6.14 -8.15 -14.87
N THR A 706 -6.87 -7.95 -15.97
CA THR A 706 -6.40 -8.19 -17.34
C THR A 706 -5.18 -7.35 -17.74
N GLN A 707 -4.87 -6.29 -16.98
CA GLN A 707 -3.72 -5.40 -17.24
C GLN A 707 -2.59 -5.55 -16.22
N MET A 708 -2.71 -6.41 -15.21
CA MET A 708 -1.69 -6.53 -14.16
C MET A 708 -0.37 -7.10 -14.69
N GLU A 709 -0.43 -8.05 -15.61
CA GLU A 709 0.74 -8.71 -16.18
C GLU A 709 1.69 -7.73 -16.85
N LYS A 710 1.14 -6.78 -17.62
CA LYS A 710 1.92 -5.74 -18.27
C LYS A 710 2.67 -4.89 -17.24
N ARG A 711 1.96 -4.41 -16.20
CA ARG A 711 2.53 -3.56 -15.14
C ARG A 711 3.67 -4.27 -14.38
N VAL A 712 3.46 -5.52 -14.01
CA VAL A 712 4.48 -6.30 -13.27
C VAL A 712 5.63 -6.74 -14.19
N GLY A 713 5.33 -7.01 -15.47
CA GLY A 713 6.31 -7.32 -16.50
C GLY A 713 7.27 -6.15 -16.78
N GLU A 714 6.76 -4.93 -16.89
CA GLU A 714 7.55 -3.70 -17.07
C GLU A 714 8.53 -3.49 -15.91
N LEU A 715 8.05 -3.61 -14.67
CA LEU A 715 8.89 -3.53 -13.47
C LEU A 715 9.96 -4.63 -13.45
N SER A 716 9.59 -5.86 -13.82
CA SER A 716 10.52 -7.00 -13.87
C SER A 716 11.59 -6.82 -14.95
N ALA A 717 11.22 -6.28 -16.12
CA ALA A 717 12.13 -6.00 -17.23
C ALA A 717 13.23 -4.99 -16.83
N ASN A 718 12.87 -3.97 -16.04
CA ASN A 718 13.84 -3.03 -15.47
C ASN A 718 14.86 -3.74 -14.54
N ILE A 719 14.42 -4.69 -13.71
CA ILE A 719 15.32 -5.40 -12.79
C ILE A 719 16.34 -6.28 -13.53
N VAL A 720 15.93 -6.90 -14.65
CA VAL A 720 16.77 -7.86 -15.38
C VAL A 720 17.52 -7.26 -16.58
N GLY A 721 17.32 -5.98 -16.89
CA GLY A 721 17.94 -5.33 -18.05
C GLY A 721 17.49 -5.97 -19.37
N ALA A 722 16.17 -6.04 -19.55
CA ALA A 722 15.52 -6.57 -20.74
C ALA A 722 14.49 -5.58 -21.30
N LYS A 723 14.09 -5.75 -22.57
CA LYS A 723 12.93 -5.01 -23.12
C LYS A 723 11.64 -5.56 -22.51
N GLU A 724 10.63 -4.71 -22.36
CA GLU A 724 9.34 -5.08 -21.76
C GLU A 724 8.71 -6.31 -22.44
N LYS A 725 8.73 -6.34 -23.77
CA LYS A 725 8.19 -7.47 -24.56
C LYS A 725 8.97 -8.78 -24.41
N GLU A 726 10.18 -8.74 -23.86
CA GLU A 726 11.02 -9.92 -23.65
C GLU A 726 10.77 -10.58 -22.29
N VAL A 727 9.99 -9.96 -21.41
CA VAL A 727 9.74 -10.45 -20.06
C VAL A 727 8.26 -10.74 -19.86
N VAL A 728 7.97 -11.87 -19.21
CA VAL A 728 6.63 -12.19 -18.73
C VAL A 728 6.70 -12.84 -17.35
N VAL A 729 5.72 -12.50 -16.50
CA VAL A 729 5.57 -13.09 -15.17
C VAL A 729 4.50 -14.17 -15.25
N MET A 730 4.88 -15.40 -14.87
CA MET A 730 4.02 -16.58 -14.97
C MET A 730 4.56 -17.72 -14.10
N GLY A 731 3.67 -18.62 -13.68
CA GLY A 731 4.05 -19.92 -13.13
C GLY A 731 5.02 -19.86 -11.95
N THR A 732 5.87 -20.89 -11.85
CA THR A 732 6.92 -21.03 -10.84
C THR A 732 8.26 -21.29 -11.52
N LEU A 733 9.37 -21.07 -10.82
CA LEU A 733 10.72 -21.13 -11.39
C LEU A 733 10.97 -22.42 -12.20
N THR A 734 10.82 -23.58 -11.57
CA THR A 734 11.09 -24.86 -12.23
C THR A 734 10.05 -25.17 -13.31
N GLY A 735 8.78 -24.79 -13.11
CA GLY A 735 7.74 -24.94 -14.14
C GLY A 735 8.05 -24.12 -15.39
N ASN A 736 8.56 -22.91 -15.20
CA ASN A 736 9.03 -22.04 -16.27
C ASN A 736 10.29 -22.60 -16.93
N LEU A 737 11.23 -23.17 -16.16
CA LEU A 737 12.41 -23.83 -16.71
C LEU A 737 11.99 -24.99 -17.64
N HIS A 738 11.04 -25.82 -17.22
CA HIS A 738 10.48 -26.86 -18.09
C HIS A 738 9.82 -26.28 -19.35
N THR A 739 9.10 -25.17 -19.23
CA THR A 739 8.46 -24.48 -20.36
C THR A 739 9.49 -23.96 -21.37
N MET A 740 10.60 -23.41 -20.88
CA MET A 740 11.73 -22.97 -21.71
C MET A 740 12.46 -24.17 -22.33
N LEU A 741 12.78 -25.21 -21.56
CA LEU A 741 13.43 -26.40 -22.07
C LEU A 741 12.57 -27.13 -23.12
N ALA A 742 11.24 -27.19 -22.96
CA ALA A 742 10.33 -27.74 -23.98
C ALA A 742 10.37 -26.96 -25.30
N THR A 743 10.70 -25.67 -25.23
CA THR A 743 10.81 -24.80 -26.41
C THR A 743 12.20 -24.86 -27.03
N PHE A 744 13.26 -24.72 -26.22
CA PHE A 744 14.64 -24.47 -26.67
C PHE A 744 15.51 -25.73 -26.70
N TYR A 745 15.25 -26.74 -25.86
CA TYR A 745 15.96 -28.01 -25.91
C TYR A 745 15.28 -28.96 -26.91
N ARG A 746 15.76 -28.94 -28.16
CA ARG A 746 15.23 -29.74 -29.28
C ARG A 746 16.32 -30.63 -29.88
N PRO A 747 16.65 -31.77 -29.26
CA PRO A 747 17.59 -32.70 -29.86
C PRO A 747 17.02 -33.26 -31.17
N ALA A 748 17.88 -33.42 -32.18
CA ALA A 748 17.50 -33.59 -33.59
C ALA A 748 16.81 -34.93 -33.96
N THR A 749 16.01 -35.54 -33.06
CA THR A 749 15.40 -36.86 -33.29
C THR A 749 13.95 -37.02 -32.84
N LYS A 750 13.27 -36.00 -32.27
CA LYS A 750 11.81 -36.10 -31.99
C LYS A 750 11.07 -34.78 -32.24
N PRO A 751 10.02 -34.76 -33.09
CA PRO A 751 9.00 -33.73 -33.03
C PRO A 751 8.00 -34.09 -31.92
N PHE A 752 7.79 -33.18 -30.96
CA PHE A 752 6.62 -33.27 -30.08
C PHE A 752 5.48 -32.44 -30.69
N GLY A 753 4.40 -33.11 -31.09
CA GLY A 753 3.09 -32.51 -31.34
C GLY A 753 2.82 -31.74 -32.65
N VAL A 754 3.82 -31.23 -33.40
CA VAL A 754 3.61 -30.53 -34.70
C VAL A 754 4.79 -30.77 -35.66
N GLN A 755 4.51 -30.80 -36.97
CA GLN A 755 5.50 -31.00 -38.05
C GLN A 755 6.74 -30.10 -37.92
N PHE A 756 7.91 -30.74 -37.78
CA PHE A 756 9.22 -30.13 -37.91
C PHE A 756 9.61 -30.09 -39.40
N HIS A 757 9.95 -28.92 -39.94
CA HIS A 757 10.37 -28.75 -41.34
C HIS A 757 11.88 -28.93 -41.57
N GLY A 758 12.65 -29.20 -40.50
CA GLY A 758 14.01 -29.68 -40.65
C GLY A 758 13.98 -31.16 -41.00
N ASP A 759 14.47 -31.52 -42.17
CA ASP A 759 14.53 -32.92 -42.58
C ASP A 759 15.58 -33.65 -41.70
N VAL A 760 15.12 -34.29 -40.62
CA VAL A 760 15.93 -35.13 -39.71
C VAL A 760 16.65 -36.21 -40.50
N GLU A 761 16.02 -36.73 -41.55
CA GLU A 761 16.59 -37.73 -42.44
C GLU A 761 17.66 -37.09 -43.36
N ALA A 762 17.50 -35.85 -43.82
CA ALA A 762 18.56 -35.11 -44.52
C ALA A 762 19.74 -34.74 -43.61
N ALA A 763 19.50 -34.39 -42.33
CA ALA A 763 20.57 -34.09 -41.38
C ALA A 763 21.40 -35.34 -41.06
N LYS A 764 20.73 -36.49 -40.85
CA LYS A 764 21.38 -37.81 -40.74
C LYS A 764 22.11 -38.19 -42.03
N LYS A 765 21.50 -37.97 -43.20
CA LYS A 765 22.09 -38.27 -44.53
C LYS A 765 23.26 -37.35 -44.88
N ALA A 766 23.33 -36.15 -44.30
CA ALA A 766 24.44 -35.21 -44.39
C ALA A 766 25.55 -35.44 -43.36
N GLY A 767 25.46 -36.50 -42.53
CA GLY A 767 26.46 -36.84 -41.52
C GLY A 767 26.57 -35.83 -40.38
N LYS A 768 25.55 -34.98 -40.15
CA LYS A 768 25.54 -34.02 -39.04
C LYS A 768 25.28 -34.76 -37.73
N LYS A 769 26.13 -34.52 -36.74
CA LYS A 769 25.97 -35.04 -35.38
C LYS A 769 24.71 -34.47 -34.73
N VAL A 770 24.06 -35.28 -33.91
CA VAL A 770 22.84 -34.88 -33.20
C VAL A 770 23.22 -34.06 -31.98
N LYS A 771 22.68 -32.85 -31.85
CA LYS A 771 22.87 -32.02 -30.66
C LYS A 771 21.93 -32.48 -29.55
N HIS A 772 22.45 -33.07 -28.49
CA HIS A 772 21.67 -33.56 -27.35
C HIS A 772 22.32 -33.28 -25.99
N LYS A 773 23.59 -32.84 -25.96
CA LYS A 773 24.28 -32.55 -24.71
C LYS A 773 23.84 -31.20 -24.13
N ILE A 774 23.75 -31.13 -22.81
CA ILE A 774 23.53 -29.91 -22.04
C ILE A 774 24.70 -29.71 -21.08
N ILE A 775 25.38 -28.56 -21.18
CA ILE A 775 26.41 -28.14 -20.22
C ILE A 775 25.74 -27.46 -19.03
N PHE A 776 26.13 -27.82 -17.81
CA PHE A 776 25.60 -27.23 -16.57
C PHE A 776 26.66 -27.25 -15.44
N GLU A 777 26.49 -26.44 -14.40
CA GLU A 777 27.39 -26.46 -13.24
C GLU A 777 27.16 -27.69 -12.34
N GLN A 778 28.25 -28.39 -11.98
CA GLN A 778 28.13 -29.52 -11.05
C GLN A 778 27.62 -29.03 -9.71
N LYS A 779 26.64 -29.76 -9.13
CA LYS A 779 25.89 -29.30 -7.95
C LYS A 779 25.13 -27.99 -8.20
N ALA A 780 24.62 -27.79 -9.42
CA ALA A 780 23.48 -26.92 -9.67
C ALA A 780 22.35 -27.20 -8.68
N PHE A 781 21.44 -26.25 -8.50
CA PHE A 781 20.34 -26.45 -7.57
C PHE A 781 19.56 -27.74 -7.92
N PRO A 782 19.12 -28.54 -6.93
CA PRO A 782 18.57 -29.87 -7.22
C PRO A 782 17.41 -29.87 -8.22
N SER A 783 16.55 -28.84 -8.16
CA SER A 783 15.39 -28.73 -9.06
C SER A 783 15.80 -28.58 -10.52
N ASP A 784 16.83 -27.78 -10.81
CA ASP A 784 17.41 -27.60 -12.13
C ASP A 784 18.01 -28.90 -12.66
N GLN A 785 18.76 -29.62 -11.81
CA GLN A 785 19.30 -30.93 -12.18
C GLN A 785 18.21 -31.93 -12.55
N TYR A 786 17.11 -31.96 -11.78
CA TYR A 786 15.97 -32.82 -12.07
C TYR A 786 15.26 -32.40 -13.36
N ALA A 787 15.10 -31.09 -13.60
CA ALA A 787 14.50 -30.58 -14.83
C ALA A 787 15.34 -30.92 -16.08
N LEU A 788 16.66 -30.76 -15.98
CA LEU A 788 17.60 -31.11 -17.03
C LEU A 788 17.63 -32.63 -17.31
N ALA A 789 17.72 -33.46 -16.27
CA ALA A 789 17.71 -34.91 -16.42
C ALA A 789 16.39 -35.40 -17.04
N SER A 790 15.26 -34.95 -16.52
CA SER A 790 13.95 -35.37 -17.01
C SER A 790 13.65 -34.88 -18.43
N VAL A 791 14.05 -33.67 -18.83
CA VAL A 791 13.85 -33.23 -20.23
C VAL A 791 14.69 -34.06 -21.21
N ILE A 792 15.89 -34.49 -20.81
CA ILE A 792 16.74 -35.39 -21.58
C ILE A 792 16.05 -36.76 -21.75
N GLU A 793 15.54 -37.33 -20.66
CA GLU A 793 14.81 -38.61 -20.66
C GLU A 793 13.53 -38.55 -21.50
N LEU A 794 12.73 -37.48 -21.37
CA LEU A 794 11.51 -37.27 -22.16
C LEU A 794 11.82 -37.23 -23.67
N ASN A 795 13.00 -36.74 -24.04
CA ASN A 795 13.48 -36.73 -25.41
C ASN A 795 14.15 -38.05 -25.84
N GLY A 796 14.26 -39.04 -24.95
CA GLY A 796 14.77 -40.39 -25.23
C GLY A 796 16.30 -40.52 -25.17
N TYR A 797 16.97 -39.62 -24.46
CA TYR A 797 18.41 -39.66 -24.23
C TYR A 797 18.73 -40.11 -22.80
N ASP A 798 19.95 -40.59 -22.58
CA ASP A 798 20.45 -40.93 -21.25
C ASP A 798 21.11 -39.70 -20.59
N PRO A 799 20.61 -39.22 -19.42
CA PRO A 799 21.23 -38.16 -18.66
C PRO A 799 22.72 -38.38 -18.39
N ALA A 800 23.18 -39.61 -18.15
CA ALA A 800 24.57 -39.91 -17.85
C ALA A 800 25.53 -39.57 -19.00
N THR A 801 25.04 -39.55 -20.24
CA THR A 801 25.83 -39.25 -21.45
C THR A 801 25.51 -37.87 -22.05
N SER A 802 24.37 -37.28 -21.65
CA SER A 802 23.86 -36.03 -22.22
C SER A 802 24.00 -34.84 -21.27
N LEU A 803 24.22 -35.06 -19.98
CA LEU A 803 24.59 -34.01 -19.04
C LEU A 803 26.11 -33.89 -18.95
N VAL A 804 26.62 -32.69 -19.24
CA VAL A 804 28.05 -32.35 -19.18
C VAL A 804 28.28 -31.45 -17.97
N PRO A 805 28.67 -32.00 -16.81
CA PRO A 805 28.89 -31.22 -15.61
C PRO A 805 30.21 -30.45 -15.65
N LEU A 806 30.16 -29.14 -15.42
CA LEU A 806 31.33 -28.32 -15.11
C LEU A 806 31.78 -28.61 -13.68
N LYS A 807 32.98 -29.17 -13.52
CA LYS A 807 33.52 -29.58 -12.22
C LYS A 807 34.63 -28.62 -11.78
N PRO A 808 34.64 -28.17 -10.51
CA PRO A 808 35.79 -27.47 -9.95
C PRO A 808 37.06 -28.32 -10.05
N LYS A 809 38.20 -27.67 -10.34
CA LYS A 809 39.50 -28.35 -10.37
C LYS A 809 40.18 -28.32 -9.00
N GLY A 810 40.92 -29.39 -8.71
CA GLY A 810 41.71 -29.51 -7.47
C GLY A 810 40.86 -29.47 -6.20
N SER A 811 41.28 -28.68 -5.22
CA SER A 811 40.56 -28.46 -3.96
C SER A 811 39.56 -27.29 -4.00
N SER A 812 39.46 -26.58 -5.14
CA SER A 812 38.53 -25.45 -5.27
C SER A 812 37.07 -25.91 -5.18
N LYS A 813 36.23 -25.01 -4.68
CA LYS A 813 34.76 -25.18 -4.68
C LYS A 813 34.07 -24.38 -5.77
N THR A 814 34.76 -23.40 -6.36
CA THR A 814 34.28 -22.51 -7.41
C THR A 814 34.79 -22.95 -8.78
N LEU A 815 34.17 -22.45 -9.83
CA LEU A 815 34.53 -22.75 -11.22
C LEU A 815 35.29 -21.57 -11.83
N GLU A 816 36.52 -21.79 -12.29
CA GLU A 816 37.27 -20.74 -12.98
C GLU A 816 36.67 -20.46 -14.36
N THR A 817 36.45 -19.18 -14.71
CA THR A 817 35.87 -18.78 -16.00
C THR A 817 36.65 -19.39 -17.18
N ALA A 818 37.98 -19.44 -17.09
CA ALA A 818 38.85 -20.03 -18.12
C ALA A 818 38.55 -21.52 -18.36
N ASP A 819 38.23 -22.28 -17.31
CA ASP A 819 37.89 -23.70 -17.42
C ASP A 819 36.51 -23.92 -18.04
N ILE A 820 35.56 -23.04 -17.72
CA ILE A 820 34.23 -23.05 -18.35
C ILE A 820 34.36 -22.76 -19.84
N LEU A 821 35.10 -21.72 -20.23
CA LEU A 821 35.35 -21.37 -21.63
C LEU A 821 36.03 -22.52 -22.40
N ALA A 822 37.02 -23.17 -21.78
CA ALA A 822 37.70 -24.33 -22.37
C ALA A 822 36.72 -25.49 -22.60
N THR A 823 35.81 -25.75 -21.66
CA THR A 823 34.78 -26.79 -21.78
C THR A 823 33.79 -26.47 -22.90
N ILE A 824 33.34 -25.21 -23.00
CA ILE A 824 32.45 -24.77 -24.10
C ILE A 824 33.12 -25.00 -25.45
N GLU A 825 34.41 -24.66 -25.58
CA GLU A 825 35.17 -24.85 -26.81
C GLU A 825 35.38 -26.33 -27.16
N GLU A 826 35.75 -27.16 -26.18
CA GLU A 826 35.90 -28.61 -26.36
C GLU A 826 34.60 -29.24 -26.84
N MET A 827 33.51 -29.03 -26.10
CA MET A 827 32.18 -29.59 -26.40
C MET A 827 31.57 -28.99 -27.67
N GLY A 828 31.84 -27.71 -27.95
CA GLY A 828 31.43 -27.05 -29.18
C GLY A 828 32.06 -27.65 -30.42
N LYS A 829 33.37 -27.99 -30.36
CA LYS A 829 34.07 -28.70 -31.44
C LYS A 829 33.56 -30.13 -31.65
N GLU A 830 33.04 -30.79 -30.62
CA GLU A 830 32.40 -32.10 -30.78
C GLU A 830 31.14 -32.03 -31.63
N GLY A 831 30.42 -30.91 -31.59
CA GLY A 831 29.21 -30.66 -32.39
C GLY A 831 27.93 -31.33 -31.86
N GLU A 832 27.94 -31.85 -30.64
CA GLU A 832 26.82 -32.58 -30.01
C GLU A 832 26.10 -31.79 -28.91
N THR A 833 26.56 -30.57 -28.60
CA THR A 833 25.97 -29.72 -27.55
C THR A 833 24.84 -28.85 -28.10
N ALA A 834 23.67 -28.95 -27.48
CA ALA A 834 22.48 -28.20 -27.83
C ALA A 834 22.38 -26.88 -27.04
N LEU A 835 22.62 -26.96 -25.74
CA LEU A 835 22.32 -25.90 -24.79
C LEU A 835 23.38 -25.88 -23.68
N MET A 836 23.62 -24.70 -23.12
CA MET A 836 24.24 -24.50 -21.82
C MET A 836 23.21 -23.85 -20.90
N LEU A 837 23.04 -24.41 -19.70
CA LEU A 837 22.17 -23.84 -18.66
C LEU A 837 22.99 -23.69 -17.38
N LEU A 838 23.12 -22.45 -16.89
CA LEU A 838 23.79 -22.15 -15.62
C LEU A 838 22.88 -21.36 -14.69
N GLY A 839 23.11 -21.46 -13.39
CA GLY A 839 22.70 -20.38 -12.48
C GLY A 839 23.43 -19.07 -12.82
N GLY A 840 22.78 -17.92 -12.65
CA GLY A 840 23.44 -16.62 -12.71
C GLY A 840 24.41 -16.44 -11.53
N ILE A 841 23.95 -16.83 -10.35
CA ILE A 841 24.77 -17.00 -9.15
C ILE A 841 24.59 -18.42 -8.64
N GLN A 842 25.70 -19.12 -8.41
CA GLN A 842 25.68 -20.47 -7.87
C GLN A 842 25.22 -20.42 -6.40
N TYR A 843 24.07 -21.05 -6.11
CA TYR A 843 23.37 -20.91 -4.82
C TYR A 843 24.23 -21.27 -3.59
N PHE A 844 25.10 -22.28 -3.72
CA PHE A 844 25.86 -22.85 -2.62
C PHE A 844 27.16 -22.09 -2.34
N THR A 845 27.88 -21.64 -3.37
CA THR A 845 29.15 -20.92 -3.23
C THR A 845 28.96 -19.40 -3.23
N GLY A 846 27.87 -18.88 -3.78
CA GLY A 846 27.66 -17.45 -3.99
C GLY A 846 28.44 -16.88 -5.19
N GLN A 847 29.08 -17.72 -6.00
CA GLN A 847 29.81 -17.32 -7.19
C GLN A 847 28.87 -16.75 -8.26
N LEU A 848 29.13 -15.52 -8.70
CA LEU A 848 28.52 -14.89 -9.88
C LEU A 848 29.33 -15.28 -11.12
N PHE A 849 28.66 -15.82 -12.12
CA PHE A 849 29.29 -16.17 -13.39
C PHE A 849 29.34 -14.99 -14.37
N GLU A 850 30.35 -14.96 -15.24
CA GLU A 850 30.52 -13.95 -16.28
C GLU A 850 29.62 -14.23 -17.50
N LEU A 851 28.31 -14.13 -17.30
CA LEU A 851 27.28 -14.58 -18.24
C LEU A 851 27.46 -14.05 -19.67
N GLU A 852 27.79 -12.76 -19.83
CA GLU A 852 28.06 -12.13 -21.13
C GLU A 852 29.15 -12.87 -21.92
N LYS A 853 30.30 -13.13 -21.28
CA LYS A 853 31.44 -13.80 -21.91
C LYS A 853 31.12 -15.25 -22.23
N LEU A 854 30.40 -15.93 -21.34
CA LEU A 854 30.04 -17.34 -21.51
C LEU A 854 29.01 -17.53 -22.62
N ALA A 855 28.00 -16.65 -22.69
CA ALA A 855 26.98 -16.65 -23.75
C ALA A 855 27.63 -16.43 -25.12
N ALA A 856 28.45 -15.37 -25.26
CA ALA A 856 29.18 -15.10 -26.49
C ALA A 856 30.02 -16.30 -26.95
N LYS A 857 30.73 -16.97 -26.02
CA LYS A 857 31.53 -18.16 -26.32
C LYS A 857 30.67 -19.36 -26.74
N ALA A 858 29.52 -19.57 -26.11
CA ALA A 858 28.60 -20.65 -26.48
C ALA A 858 28.02 -20.44 -27.89
N HIS A 859 27.66 -19.21 -28.22
CA HIS A 859 27.11 -18.86 -29.53
C HIS A 859 28.11 -19.01 -30.68
N GLU A 860 29.42 -18.83 -30.45
CA GLU A 860 30.47 -19.16 -31.45
C GLU A 860 30.34 -20.60 -32.00
N TYR A 861 29.81 -21.53 -31.20
CA TYR A 861 29.61 -22.95 -31.57
C TYR A 861 28.13 -23.30 -31.83
N GLY A 862 27.26 -22.29 -31.87
CA GLY A 862 25.82 -22.46 -32.02
C GLY A 862 25.19 -23.26 -30.89
N ILE A 863 25.70 -23.12 -29.67
CA ILE A 863 25.12 -23.65 -28.43
C ILE A 863 24.22 -22.56 -27.86
N LEU A 864 22.96 -22.89 -27.57
CA LEU A 864 22.05 -21.95 -26.90
C LEU A 864 22.50 -21.70 -25.46
N PHE A 865 22.21 -20.54 -24.91
CA PHE A 865 22.60 -20.15 -23.56
C PHE A 865 21.38 -19.70 -22.76
N GLY A 866 20.94 -20.57 -21.85
CA GLY A 866 19.87 -20.30 -20.89
C GLY A 866 20.43 -20.04 -19.49
N VAL A 867 19.70 -19.28 -18.67
CA VAL A 867 20.15 -18.97 -17.30
C VAL A 867 19.02 -19.10 -16.27
N ASP A 868 19.30 -19.74 -15.14
CA ASP A 868 18.49 -19.64 -13.92
C ASP A 868 18.98 -18.45 -13.08
N LEU A 869 18.15 -17.44 -12.91
CA LEU A 869 18.48 -16.20 -12.21
C LEU A 869 17.92 -16.17 -10.78
N ALA A 870 17.57 -17.30 -10.17
CA ALA A 870 16.96 -17.34 -8.84
C ALA A 870 17.80 -16.64 -7.76
N HIS A 871 19.13 -16.71 -7.85
CA HIS A 871 20.02 -15.99 -6.95
C HIS A 871 20.56 -14.66 -7.49
N ALA A 872 20.21 -14.30 -8.73
CA ALA A 872 20.69 -13.08 -9.39
C ALA A 872 19.62 -11.99 -9.50
N PHE A 873 18.36 -12.37 -9.74
CA PHE A 873 17.21 -11.46 -9.78
C PHE A 873 17.11 -10.68 -8.45
N ALA A 874 16.98 -9.35 -8.55
CA ALA A 874 16.97 -8.42 -7.42
C ALA A 874 18.23 -8.48 -6.51
N ASN A 875 19.34 -9.05 -6.98
CA ASN A 875 20.61 -9.14 -6.23
C ASN A 875 21.77 -8.43 -6.93
N VAL A 876 21.96 -8.73 -8.22
CA VAL A 876 23.03 -8.14 -9.04
C VAL A 876 22.46 -7.46 -10.29
N PRO A 877 23.15 -6.45 -10.85
CA PRO A 877 22.74 -5.86 -12.11
C PRO A 877 22.87 -6.86 -13.26
N LEU A 878 21.84 -6.96 -14.09
CA LEU A 878 21.76 -7.86 -15.24
C LEU A 878 21.47 -7.06 -16.50
N ALA A 879 21.97 -7.50 -17.65
CA ALA A 879 21.67 -6.90 -18.95
C ALA A 879 21.33 -8.02 -19.96
N LEU A 880 20.25 -8.77 -19.70
CA LEU A 880 19.95 -10.00 -20.45
C LEU A 880 19.79 -9.78 -21.95
N HIS A 881 19.20 -8.65 -22.35
CA HIS A 881 19.07 -8.29 -23.76
C HIS A 881 20.46 -8.06 -24.40
N ASP A 882 21.25 -7.17 -23.80
CA ASP A 882 22.55 -6.79 -24.36
C ASP A 882 23.58 -7.93 -24.33
N TRP A 883 23.45 -8.86 -23.38
CA TRP A 883 24.28 -10.07 -23.27
C TRP A 883 23.87 -11.19 -24.23
N ASP A 884 22.86 -10.96 -25.07
CA ASP A 884 22.32 -11.90 -26.06
C ASP A 884 21.87 -13.25 -25.46
N ILE A 885 21.48 -13.28 -24.18
CA ILE A 885 20.97 -14.47 -23.49
C ILE A 885 19.76 -15.02 -24.26
N ASP A 886 19.64 -16.34 -24.47
CA ASP A 886 18.54 -16.87 -25.28
C ASP A 886 17.20 -16.88 -24.52
N PHE A 887 17.25 -17.37 -23.29
CA PHE A 887 16.14 -17.33 -22.34
C PHE A 887 16.66 -17.32 -20.91
N ALA A 888 15.85 -16.84 -19.97
CA ALA A 888 16.14 -16.96 -18.55
C ALA A 888 14.87 -17.17 -17.72
N VAL A 889 15.03 -17.72 -16.53
CA VAL A 889 13.93 -17.95 -15.57
C VAL A 889 14.37 -17.56 -14.18
N TRP A 890 13.46 -17.08 -13.33
CA TRP A 890 13.77 -16.76 -11.93
C TRP A 890 12.57 -16.92 -11.02
N CYS A 891 12.83 -17.15 -9.74
CA CYS A 891 11.84 -16.91 -8.70
C CYS A 891 11.94 -15.47 -8.19
N THR A 892 10.89 -15.00 -7.54
CA THR A 892 10.81 -13.63 -7.02
C THR A 892 10.75 -13.58 -5.48
N TYR A 893 10.55 -14.73 -4.82
CA TYR A 893 10.38 -14.82 -3.37
C TYR A 893 11.68 -14.69 -2.55
N LYS A 894 12.85 -14.69 -3.20
CA LYS A 894 14.16 -14.52 -2.55
C LYS A 894 14.47 -13.04 -2.36
N TYR A 895 15.49 -12.53 -3.05
CA TYR A 895 15.89 -11.12 -3.02
C TYR A 895 14.78 -10.17 -3.46
N GLY A 896 13.85 -10.66 -4.29
CA GLY A 896 12.70 -9.91 -4.75
C GLY A 896 11.52 -9.89 -3.78
N SER A 897 11.60 -10.45 -2.57
CA SER A 897 10.62 -10.28 -1.46
C SER A 897 9.14 -10.45 -1.82
N SER A 898 8.79 -11.28 -2.81
CA SER A 898 7.40 -11.39 -3.29
C SER A 898 6.51 -12.36 -2.49
N GLY A 899 6.93 -12.79 -1.30
CA GLY A 899 6.21 -13.78 -0.49
C GLY A 899 6.48 -15.25 -0.86
N PRO A 900 6.17 -16.20 0.04
CA PRO A 900 6.57 -17.60 -0.07
C PRO A 900 5.93 -18.27 -1.30
N GLY A 901 6.77 -18.84 -2.17
CA GLY A 901 6.29 -19.50 -3.40
C GLY A 901 5.76 -18.55 -4.48
N GLY A 902 6.01 -17.23 -4.35
CA GLY A 902 5.49 -16.22 -5.26
C GLY A 902 5.82 -16.46 -6.75
N ILE A 903 5.00 -15.83 -7.60
CA ILE A 903 4.99 -16.02 -9.06
C ILE A 903 6.35 -15.73 -9.72
N ALA A 904 6.78 -16.62 -10.60
CA ALA A 904 8.09 -16.54 -11.24
C ALA A 904 8.10 -15.65 -12.49
N GLY A 905 9.31 -15.37 -13.00
CA GLY A 905 9.50 -14.66 -14.26
C GLY A 905 10.18 -15.51 -15.33
N VAL A 906 9.94 -15.12 -16.58
CA VAL A 906 10.55 -15.65 -17.80
C VAL A 906 11.07 -14.50 -18.62
N PHE A 907 12.27 -14.67 -19.16
CA PHE A 907 12.82 -13.85 -20.23
C PHE A 907 12.99 -14.71 -21.49
N VAL A 908 12.58 -14.19 -22.64
CA VAL A 908 12.86 -14.74 -23.96
C VAL A 908 13.34 -13.59 -24.83
N HIS A 909 14.55 -13.70 -25.38
CA HIS A 909 15.12 -12.65 -26.22
C HIS A 909 14.28 -12.39 -27.48
N GLU A 910 14.21 -11.13 -27.93
CA GLU A 910 13.32 -10.74 -29.02
C GLU A 910 13.62 -11.43 -30.36
N LYS A 911 14.86 -11.89 -30.52
CA LYS A 911 15.29 -12.74 -31.64
C LYS A 911 14.48 -14.04 -31.77
N TRP A 912 13.81 -14.47 -30.70
CA TRP A 912 12.97 -15.67 -30.63
C TRP A 912 11.45 -15.38 -30.69
N HIS A 913 11.02 -14.11 -30.80
CA HIS A 913 9.60 -13.74 -30.76
C HIS A 913 8.82 -14.00 -32.07
N GLY A 914 9.49 -13.99 -33.23
CA GLY A 914 8.82 -13.82 -34.53
C GLY A 914 8.39 -15.09 -35.30
N LYS A 915 7.45 -14.90 -36.23
CA LYS A 915 7.36 -15.64 -37.51
C LYS A 915 8.39 -15.13 -38.54
N GLU A 916 8.91 -13.91 -38.35
CA GLU A 916 10.03 -13.29 -39.08
C GLU A 916 10.91 -12.54 -38.06
N ALA A 917 11.93 -13.19 -37.48
CA ALA A 917 12.94 -12.50 -36.68
C ALA A 917 14.18 -12.24 -37.55
N ALA A 918 14.64 -10.98 -37.53
CA ALA A 918 15.62 -10.41 -38.45
C ALA A 918 17.08 -10.78 -38.14
N ALA A 919 17.93 -10.61 -39.17
CA ALA A 919 19.39 -10.73 -39.21
C ALA A 919 19.98 -12.13 -38.98
N GLY A 920 19.63 -13.10 -39.83
CA GLY A 920 20.30 -14.41 -39.85
C GLY A 920 19.65 -15.51 -40.69
N GLY A 921 18.41 -15.31 -41.15
CA GLY A 921 17.77 -16.19 -42.14
C GLY A 921 17.11 -17.47 -41.60
N VAL A 922 16.99 -17.66 -40.28
CA VAL A 922 16.25 -18.82 -39.73
C VAL A 922 14.83 -18.39 -39.33
N LYS A 923 13.85 -18.76 -40.19
CA LYS A 923 12.41 -18.67 -39.91
C LYS A 923 12.03 -19.70 -38.84
N ALA A 924 12.06 -19.35 -37.56
CA ALA A 924 11.63 -20.25 -36.50
C ALA A 924 10.25 -19.86 -35.97
N GLN A 925 9.17 -20.40 -36.55
CA GLN A 925 7.90 -20.50 -35.85
C GLN A 925 8.08 -21.48 -34.68
N LEU A 926 8.55 -20.97 -33.52
CA LEU A 926 8.85 -21.81 -32.36
C LEU A 926 7.55 -22.33 -31.75
N THR A 927 7.36 -23.65 -31.84
CA THR A 927 6.40 -24.39 -30.99
C THR A 927 6.68 -24.08 -29.52
N ARG A 928 5.63 -23.74 -28.78
CA ARG A 928 5.68 -23.40 -27.36
C ARG A 928 4.50 -24.04 -26.66
N PRO A 929 4.59 -24.35 -25.36
CA PRO A 929 3.44 -24.74 -24.57
C PRO A 929 2.35 -23.67 -24.69
N ALA A 930 1.28 -23.98 -25.41
CA ALA A 930 0.21 -23.05 -25.70
C ALA A 930 -0.88 -23.17 -24.63
N GLY A 931 -1.37 -22.03 -24.16
CA GLY A 931 -2.59 -21.95 -23.38
C GLY A 931 -3.33 -20.67 -23.68
N TRP A 932 -4.60 -20.58 -23.25
CA TRP A 932 -5.49 -19.49 -23.66
C TRP A 932 -4.97 -18.10 -23.29
N TRP A 933 -4.12 -18.00 -22.25
CA TRP A 933 -3.56 -16.73 -21.82
C TRP A 933 -2.34 -16.28 -22.64
N GLY A 934 -1.64 -17.22 -23.28
CA GLY A 934 -0.64 -16.91 -24.30
C GLY A 934 -1.26 -16.59 -25.67
N HIS A 935 -2.59 -16.66 -25.80
CA HIS A 935 -3.28 -16.28 -27.03
C HIS A 935 -3.37 -14.75 -27.16
N ASP A 936 -3.36 -14.29 -28.41
CA ASP A 936 -3.51 -12.89 -28.81
C ASP A 936 -4.54 -12.16 -27.95
N ARG A 937 -4.11 -11.07 -27.33
CA ARG A 937 -4.90 -10.34 -26.33
C ARG A 937 -6.22 -9.82 -26.89
N VAL A 938 -6.26 -9.43 -28.16
CA VAL A 938 -7.44 -8.82 -28.79
C VAL A 938 -8.50 -9.89 -29.05
N THR A 939 -8.10 -11.08 -29.52
CA THR A 939 -9.02 -12.17 -29.85
C THR A 939 -9.20 -13.20 -28.74
N ARG A 940 -8.48 -13.09 -27.62
CA ARG A 940 -8.53 -14.06 -26.50
C ARG A 940 -9.94 -14.42 -26.07
N PHE A 941 -10.80 -13.42 -25.88
CA PHE A 941 -12.17 -13.61 -25.41
C PHE A 941 -13.17 -13.97 -26.51
N THR A 942 -12.75 -13.99 -27.78
CA THR A 942 -13.57 -14.57 -28.87
C THR A 942 -13.46 -16.09 -28.92
N MET A 943 -12.55 -16.69 -28.12
CA MET A 943 -12.34 -18.13 -27.99
C MET A 943 -12.19 -18.87 -29.34
N PRO A 944 -11.25 -18.45 -30.22
CA PRO A 944 -11.09 -19.08 -31.52
C PRO A 944 -10.50 -20.50 -31.39
N ASP A 945 -10.85 -21.38 -32.33
CA ASP A 945 -10.35 -22.77 -32.38
C ASP A 945 -8.83 -22.86 -32.59
N ALA A 946 -8.24 -21.84 -33.23
CA ALA A 946 -6.82 -21.80 -33.56
C ALA A 946 -6.04 -20.89 -32.59
N PHE A 947 -4.97 -21.43 -32.02
CA PHE A 947 -4.06 -20.65 -31.18
C PHE A 947 -3.20 -19.69 -32.02
N VAL A 948 -3.28 -18.40 -31.69
CA VAL A 948 -2.40 -17.35 -32.22
C VAL A 948 -1.61 -16.83 -31.02
N PRO A 949 -0.29 -17.10 -30.93
CA PRO A 949 0.49 -16.63 -29.80
C PRO A 949 0.55 -15.09 -29.76
N SER A 950 0.43 -14.51 -28.57
CA SER A 950 0.74 -13.11 -28.32
C SER A 950 2.17 -12.79 -28.78
N GLU A 951 2.38 -11.54 -29.19
CA GLU A 951 3.71 -11.03 -29.48
C GLU A 951 4.58 -11.03 -28.21
N GLY A 952 5.88 -11.27 -28.37
CA GLY A 952 6.81 -11.25 -27.24
C GLY A 952 6.87 -12.54 -26.44
N ALA A 953 7.47 -12.44 -25.26
CA ALA A 953 7.54 -13.50 -24.26
C ALA A 953 6.16 -13.91 -23.73
N GLU A 954 5.16 -13.02 -23.81
CA GLU A 954 3.78 -13.30 -23.41
C GLU A 954 3.15 -14.50 -24.15
N GLY A 955 3.63 -14.79 -25.37
CA GLY A 955 3.20 -15.97 -26.13
C GLY A 955 3.51 -17.32 -25.45
N TRP A 956 4.33 -17.34 -24.38
CA TRP A 956 4.62 -18.53 -23.57
C TRP A 956 3.73 -18.68 -22.34
N GLN A 957 2.83 -17.73 -22.06
CA GLN A 957 1.86 -17.88 -20.98
C GLN A 957 0.88 -19.01 -21.29
N VAL A 958 0.49 -19.74 -20.24
CA VAL A 958 -0.42 -20.88 -20.38
C VAL A 958 -1.81 -20.53 -19.81
N SER A 959 -1.84 -20.08 -18.57
CA SER A 959 -3.08 -19.83 -17.82
C SER A 959 -3.16 -18.39 -17.33
N ASN A 960 -4.37 -17.96 -16.95
CA ASN A 960 -4.56 -16.72 -16.22
C ASN A 960 -3.69 -16.75 -14.94
N PRO A 961 -2.86 -15.72 -14.68
CA PRO A 961 -1.96 -15.71 -13.53
C PRO A 961 -2.72 -15.55 -12.22
N SER A 962 -2.08 -15.97 -11.13
CA SER A 962 -2.55 -15.71 -9.77
C SER A 962 -2.47 -14.20 -9.48
N MET A 963 -3.63 -13.59 -9.28
CA MET A 963 -3.69 -12.14 -9.07
C MET A 963 -3.11 -11.72 -7.72
N LEU A 964 -3.24 -12.56 -6.69
CA LEU A 964 -2.63 -12.33 -5.39
C LEU A 964 -1.10 -12.37 -5.46
N ASP A 965 -0.53 -13.34 -6.18
CA ASP A 965 0.91 -13.40 -6.38
C ASP A 965 1.43 -12.21 -7.20
N MET A 966 0.66 -11.79 -8.22
CA MET A 966 0.97 -10.60 -9.00
C MET A 966 0.94 -9.32 -8.15
N ALA A 967 -0.04 -9.18 -7.25
CA ALA A 967 -0.11 -8.06 -6.32
C ALA A 967 1.06 -8.07 -5.32
N ALA A 968 1.42 -9.25 -4.82
CA ALA A 968 2.56 -9.40 -3.92
C ALA A 968 3.88 -9.02 -4.60
N LEU A 969 4.10 -9.50 -5.83
CA LEU A 969 5.26 -9.13 -6.64
C LEU A 969 5.28 -7.63 -6.98
N LYS A 970 4.13 -7.05 -7.36
CA LYS A 970 4.01 -5.61 -7.62
C LYS A 970 4.45 -4.78 -6.41
N GLY A 971 3.91 -5.08 -5.23
CA GLY A 971 4.25 -4.35 -4.00
C GLY A 971 5.74 -4.42 -3.68
N SER A 972 6.35 -5.59 -3.90
CA SER A 972 7.78 -5.75 -3.68
C SER A 972 8.65 -5.00 -4.72
N LEU A 973 8.33 -5.11 -6.01
CA LEU A 973 9.06 -4.42 -7.07
C LEU A 973 8.95 -2.90 -6.97
N GLU A 974 7.78 -2.37 -6.60
CA GLU A 974 7.62 -0.93 -6.35
C GLU A 974 8.36 -0.48 -5.09
N THR A 975 8.47 -1.36 -4.07
CA THR A 975 9.33 -1.08 -2.90
C THR A 975 10.79 -0.96 -3.31
N LEU A 976 11.29 -1.87 -4.17
CA LEU A 976 12.64 -1.76 -4.73
C LEU A 976 12.81 -0.51 -5.61
N HIS A 977 11.77 -0.16 -6.38
CA HIS A 977 11.77 1.00 -7.26
C HIS A 977 11.97 2.32 -6.51
N LYS A 978 11.55 2.42 -5.24
CA LYS A 978 11.80 3.60 -4.39
C LYS A 978 13.28 3.98 -4.29
N ALA A 979 14.22 3.06 -4.48
CA ALA A 979 15.65 3.37 -4.55
C ALA A 979 15.96 4.47 -5.57
N THR A 980 15.22 4.52 -6.69
CA THR A 980 15.39 5.53 -7.75
C THR A 980 14.94 6.93 -7.33
N GLN A 981 14.13 7.05 -6.28
CA GLN A 981 13.63 8.31 -5.75
C GLN A 981 14.56 8.88 -4.66
N LEU A 982 15.44 8.06 -4.10
CA LEU A 982 16.33 8.42 -2.99
C LEU A 982 17.72 8.88 -3.45
N VAL A 983 18.00 8.82 -4.76
CA VAL A 983 19.33 9.14 -5.32
C VAL A 983 19.19 10.10 -6.49
N ASP A 984 19.87 11.26 -6.41
CA ASP A 984 19.76 12.36 -7.40
C ASP A 984 20.18 11.99 -8.82
N LYS A 985 21.12 11.05 -8.97
CA LYS A 985 21.67 10.63 -10.27
C LYS A 985 21.30 9.19 -10.56
N LEU A 986 20.39 9.02 -11.49
CA LEU A 986 20.04 7.70 -12.02
C LEU A 986 21.15 7.17 -12.93
N PRO A 987 21.36 5.83 -12.93
CA PRO A 987 22.20 5.18 -13.92
C PRO A 987 21.64 5.46 -15.32
N THR A 988 22.48 5.95 -16.23
CA THR A 988 22.11 6.14 -17.63
C THR A 988 22.57 4.92 -18.43
N ALA A 989 21.69 4.40 -19.28
CA ALA A 989 22.07 3.38 -20.25
C ALA A 989 23.01 4.01 -21.30
N GLU A 990 23.95 3.22 -21.80
CA GLU A 990 24.73 3.61 -22.98
C GLU A 990 23.80 3.76 -24.18
N GLU A 991 24.07 4.74 -25.03
CA GLU A 991 23.23 5.04 -26.20
C GLU A 991 23.09 3.80 -27.11
N GLY A 992 21.85 3.34 -27.31
CA GLY A 992 21.52 2.16 -28.12
C GLY A 992 21.49 0.81 -27.37
N LYS A 993 21.72 0.78 -26.06
CA LYS A 993 21.63 -0.42 -25.21
C LYS A 993 20.45 -0.36 -24.24
N VAL A 994 19.96 -1.52 -23.80
CA VAL A 994 18.94 -1.60 -22.72
C VAL A 994 19.59 -1.34 -21.35
N GLY A 995 20.83 -1.79 -21.17
CA GLY A 995 21.62 -1.60 -19.98
C GLY A 995 21.17 -2.45 -18.80
N LYS A 996 21.66 -2.08 -17.61
CA LYS A 996 21.47 -2.83 -16.36
C LYS A 996 20.22 -2.44 -15.56
N GLY A 997 19.27 -1.75 -16.21
CA GLY A 997 18.13 -1.12 -15.53
C GLY A 997 18.51 0.08 -14.66
N THR A 998 17.52 0.63 -13.95
CA THR A 998 17.70 1.83 -13.11
C THR A 998 17.77 1.51 -11.62
N VAL A 999 17.12 0.43 -11.17
CA VAL A 999 17.05 0.04 -9.75
C VAL A 999 18.31 -0.69 -9.30
N MET A 1000 18.68 -1.76 -10.01
CA MET A 1000 19.73 -2.67 -9.54
C MET A 1000 21.12 -2.04 -9.41
N PRO A 1001 21.58 -1.10 -10.27
CA PRO A 1001 22.87 -0.45 -10.05
C PRO A 1001 22.93 0.35 -8.74
N LEU A 1002 21.81 0.93 -8.28
CA LEU A 1002 21.75 1.66 -7.01
C LEU A 1002 21.88 0.71 -5.81
N LEU A 1003 21.07 -0.35 -5.79
CA LEU A 1003 21.12 -1.38 -4.74
C LEU A 1003 22.48 -2.09 -4.71
N ARG A 1004 23.07 -2.35 -5.88
CA ARG A 1004 24.38 -2.98 -5.98
C ARG A 1004 25.50 -2.17 -5.33
N SER A 1005 25.44 -0.84 -5.40
CA SER A 1005 26.43 0.04 -4.76
C SER A 1005 26.51 -0.19 -3.25
N LYS A 1006 25.35 -0.25 -2.59
CA LYS A 1006 25.27 -0.58 -1.16
C LYS A 1006 25.62 -2.04 -0.89
N SER A 1007 25.11 -2.98 -1.69
CA SER A 1007 25.37 -4.42 -1.51
C SER A 1007 26.87 -4.77 -1.55
N LEU A 1008 27.64 -4.17 -2.47
CA LEU A 1008 29.09 -4.35 -2.56
C LEU A 1008 29.78 -3.98 -1.25
N ARG A 1009 29.43 -2.81 -0.68
CA ARG A 1009 29.98 -2.29 0.58
C ARG A 1009 29.56 -3.14 1.78
N LEU A 1010 28.28 -3.49 1.91
CA LEU A 1010 27.78 -4.35 3.00
C LEU A 1010 28.52 -5.69 3.06
N THR A 1011 28.61 -6.38 1.92
CA THR A 1011 29.22 -7.71 1.86
C THR A 1011 30.75 -7.62 2.00
N ALA A 1012 31.41 -6.59 1.45
CA ALA A 1012 32.83 -6.33 1.69
C ALA A 1012 33.13 -5.99 3.15
N TYR A 1013 32.22 -5.27 3.82
CA TYR A 1013 32.35 -4.97 5.26
C TYR A 1013 32.25 -6.25 6.09
N LEU A 1014 31.27 -7.12 5.81
CA LEU A 1014 31.16 -8.43 6.46
C LEU A 1014 32.43 -9.27 6.26
N GLU A 1015 32.93 -9.39 5.03
CA GLU A 1015 34.20 -10.07 4.73
C GLU A 1015 35.37 -9.48 5.55
N THR A 1016 35.46 -8.15 5.61
CA THR A 1016 36.51 -7.43 6.33
C THR A 1016 36.46 -7.74 7.83
N LEU A 1017 35.29 -7.66 8.46
CA LEU A 1017 35.13 -7.96 9.88
C LEU A 1017 35.54 -9.39 10.22
N LEU A 1018 35.10 -10.35 9.40
CA LEU A 1018 35.40 -11.77 9.61
C LEU A 1018 36.90 -12.08 9.46
N LEU A 1019 37.61 -11.40 8.55
CA LEU A 1019 39.02 -11.68 8.26
C LEU A 1019 40.03 -10.78 8.98
N THR A 1020 39.60 -9.70 9.63
CA THR A 1020 40.51 -8.77 10.31
C THR A 1020 41.10 -9.42 11.56
N PRO A 1021 42.45 -9.48 11.70
CA PRO A 1021 43.10 -10.02 12.88
C PRO A 1021 42.65 -9.29 14.16
N GLY A 1022 42.41 -10.05 15.23
CA GLY A 1022 41.95 -9.52 16.51
C GLY A 1022 40.44 -9.34 16.63
N PHE A 1023 39.67 -9.40 15.53
CA PHE A 1023 38.22 -9.47 15.65
C PHE A 1023 37.80 -10.84 16.19
N PHE A 1024 38.19 -11.93 15.53
CA PHE A 1024 38.17 -13.26 16.13
C PHE A 1024 39.48 -13.50 16.91
N PRO A 1025 39.44 -14.23 18.05
CA PRO A 1025 40.66 -14.63 18.74
C PRO A 1025 41.57 -15.47 17.86
N ASP A 1026 42.87 -15.46 18.16
CA ASP A 1026 43.85 -16.28 17.44
C ASP A 1026 43.50 -17.77 17.54
N GLY A 1027 43.67 -18.51 16.44
CA GLY A 1027 43.46 -19.96 16.37
C GLY A 1027 42.16 -20.41 15.71
N PHE A 1028 41.31 -19.50 15.24
CA PHE A 1028 40.17 -19.81 14.36
C PHE A 1028 40.54 -19.65 12.88
N ASP A 1029 40.22 -20.66 12.07
CA ASP A 1029 40.44 -20.64 10.61
C ASP A 1029 39.16 -20.27 9.86
N ILE A 1030 38.98 -19.00 9.53
CA ILE A 1030 37.76 -18.51 8.86
C ILE A 1030 37.93 -18.65 7.35
N ASN A 1031 37.24 -19.64 6.78
CA ASN A 1031 37.29 -19.95 5.36
C ASN A 1031 36.08 -19.37 4.63
N ILE A 1032 36.29 -18.37 3.77
CA ILE A 1032 35.27 -17.86 2.86
C ILE A 1032 35.32 -18.68 1.57
N VAL A 1033 34.23 -19.42 1.29
CA VAL A 1033 34.09 -20.24 0.08
C VAL A 1033 33.68 -19.39 -1.11
N THR A 1034 32.92 -18.33 -0.87
CA THR A 1034 32.52 -17.36 -1.89
C THR A 1034 33.75 -16.67 -2.49
N PRO A 1035 33.80 -16.44 -3.81
CA PRO A 1035 34.88 -15.66 -4.42
C PRO A 1035 35.12 -14.34 -3.68
N ARG A 1036 36.40 -14.07 -3.39
CA ARG A 1036 36.80 -12.83 -2.69
C ARG A 1036 36.74 -11.60 -3.58
N ASP A 1037 36.88 -11.79 -4.89
CA ASP A 1037 36.63 -10.72 -5.86
C ASP A 1037 35.16 -10.29 -5.76
N PRO A 1038 34.86 -9.04 -5.34
CA PRO A 1038 33.50 -8.56 -5.17
C PRO A 1038 32.69 -8.56 -6.47
N LEU A 1039 33.35 -8.53 -7.63
CA LEU A 1039 32.69 -8.62 -8.95
C LEU A 1039 32.30 -10.04 -9.34
N GLN A 1040 32.79 -11.05 -8.61
CA GLN A 1040 32.47 -12.47 -8.80
C GLN A 1040 31.52 -13.02 -7.73
N ARG A 1041 30.79 -12.15 -7.01
CA ARG A 1041 29.79 -12.55 -6.01
C ARG A 1041 28.59 -11.60 -5.91
N GLY A 1042 27.46 -12.14 -5.46
CA GLY A 1042 26.30 -11.37 -5.02
C GLY A 1042 26.44 -10.83 -3.59
N SER A 1043 25.31 -10.61 -2.92
CA SER A 1043 25.29 -10.24 -1.50
C SER A 1043 25.67 -11.36 -0.52
N GLN A 1044 25.56 -12.62 -0.94
CA GLN A 1044 25.82 -13.80 -0.11
C GLN A 1044 27.31 -14.01 0.13
N LEU A 1045 27.69 -14.31 1.38
CA LEU A 1045 28.95 -14.95 1.76
C LEU A 1045 28.68 -16.33 2.36
N CYS A 1046 29.44 -17.31 1.89
CA CYS A 1046 29.46 -18.66 2.42
C CYS A 1046 30.73 -18.84 3.24
N VAL A 1047 30.53 -19.05 4.54
CA VAL A 1047 31.59 -19.10 5.54
C VAL A 1047 31.64 -20.50 6.13
N ARG A 1048 32.85 -21.04 6.28
CA ARG A 1048 33.14 -22.28 6.99
C ARG A 1048 34.16 -21.99 8.07
N ILE A 1049 33.90 -22.50 9.27
CA ILE A 1049 34.81 -22.41 10.41
C ILE A 1049 35.00 -23.85 10.92
N PRO A 1050 36.14 -24.50 10.59
CA PRO A 1050 36.42 -25.85 11.03
C PRO A 1050 36.67 -25.88 12.54
N GLU A 1051 36.57 -27.07 13.14
CA GLU A 1051 36.90 -27.23 14.56
C GLU A 1051 38.39 -26.95 14.82
N PRO A 1052 38.74 -26.34 15.97
CA PRO A 1052 40.14 -26.19 16.35
C PRO A 1052 40.82 -27.57 16.42
N GLU A 1053 42.02 -27.70 15.84
CA GLU A 1053 42.74 -28.98 15.89
C GLU A 1053 42.97 -29.43 17.34
N LYS A 1054 42.41 -30.58 17.73
CA LYS A 1054 42.82 -31.26 18.97
C LYS A 1054 44.30 -31.63 18.80
N LYS A 1055 45.19 -31.03 19.59
CA LYS A 1055 46.57 -31.52 19.75
C LYS A 1055 46.53 -32.97 20.24
N GLN A 1056 46.54 -33.95 19.34
CA GLN A 1056 46.57 -35.36 19.70
C GLN A 1056 47.98 -35.73 20.18
N ALA A 1057 48.06 -36.30 21.38
CA ALA A 1057 49.24 -37.07 21.79
C ALA A 1057 49.39 -38.28 20.85
N PRO A 1058 50.62 -38.65 20.45
CA PRO A 1058 50.83 -39.70 19.47
C PRO A 1058 50.38 -41.04 20.03
N LYS A 1059 49.46 -41.72 19.33
CA LYS A 1059 49.09 -43.12 19.62
C LYS A 1059 49.43 -44.04 18.44
N PRO A 1060 49.81 -45.30 18.76
CA PRO A 1060 50.66 -46.11 17.90
C PRO A 1060 49.89 -46.75 16.74
N ALA A 1061 50.63 -47.06 15.69
CA ALA A 1061 50.15 -47.67 14.46
C ALA A 1061 49.34 -48.96 14.73
N ALA A 1062 48.07 -48.97 14.32
CA ALA A 1062 47.26 -50.18 14.22
C ALA A 1062 46.41 -50.14 12.94
N GLN A 1063 46.86 -50.94 11.98
CA GLN A 1063 46.15 -51.68 10.92
C GLN A 1063 44.95 -51.02 10.22
N GLN A 1064 45.22 -50.60 8.97
CA GLN A 1064 44.23 -50.38 7.92
C GLN A 1064 43.42 -51.66 7.68
N THR A 1065 42.11 -51.58 7.87
CA THR A 1065 41.15 -52.50 7.23
C THR A 1065 40.27 -51.69 6.29
N ASP A 1066 40.34 -52.03 5.01
CA ASP A 1066 39.48 -51.54 3.94
C ASP A 1066 37.99 -51.62 4.32
N LYS A 1067 37.28 -50.49 4.26
CA LYS A 1067 35.83 -50.48 4.15
C LYS A 1067 35.40 -49.79 2.86
N LYS A 1068 34.77 -50.63 2.04
CA LYS A 1068 34.16 -50.43 0.72
C LYS A 1068 33.37 -49.13 0.59
N GLN A 1069 33.53 -48.50 -0.58
CA GLN A 1069 32.60 -47.53 -1.15
C GLN A 1069 31.19 -48.14 -1.22
N HIS A 1070 30.20 -47.43 -0.68
CA HIS A 1070 28.78 -47.78 -0.81
C HIS A 1070 28.09 -46.78 -1.75
N ASP A 1071 27.28 -47.34 -2.65
CA ASP A 1071 26.48 -46.67 -3.68
C ASP A 1071 25.52 -45.59 -3.15
N GLY A 1072 25.62 -44.38 -3.71
CA GLY A 1072 24.64 -43.87 -4.67
C GLY A 1072 23.18 -43.56 -4.27
N LYS A 1073 22.74 -43.80 -3.03
CA LYS A 1073 21.39 -43.42 -2.57
C LYS A 1073 21.38 -43.05 -1.09
N GLU A 1074 21.74 -41.83 -0.75
CA GLU A 1074 21.40 -41.24 0.54
C GLU A 1074 20.70 -39.90 0.32
N VAL A 1075 19.44 -39.84 0.75
CA VAL A 1075 18.80 -38.58 1.14
C VAL A 1075 19.72 -37.93 2.19
N PRO A 1076 20.06 -36.63 2.09
CA PRO A 1076 20.94 -36.01 3.07
C PRO A 1076 20.36 -36.22 4.47
N PRO A 1077 21.14 -36.72 5.45
CA PRO A 1077 20.69 -36.78 6.83
C PRO A 1077 20.35 -35.37 7.34
N PRO A 1078 19.52 -35.23 8.40
CA PRO A 1078 19.30 -33.94 9.05
C PRO A 1078 20.64 -33.31 9.44
N ILE A 1079 20.69 -31.97 9.44
CA ILE A 1079 21.87 -31.15 9.75
C ILE A 1079 22.69 -31.84 10.84
N ASP A 1080 23.94 -32.19 10.53
CA ASP A 1080 24.88 -32.74 11.50
C ASP A 1080 25.20 -31.64 12.52
N GLY A 1081 24.30 -31.49 13.51
CA GLY A 1081 24.37 -30.51 14.59
C GLY A 1081 25.56 -30.71 15.51
N THR A 1082 26.45 -31.67 15.20
CA THR A 1082 27.69 -31.88 15.92
C THR A 1082 28.80 -30.92 15.52
N ARG A 1083 28.72 -30.24 14.37
CA ARG A 1083 29.78 -29.31 13.89
C ARG A 1083 29.71 -27.96 14.60
N LEU A 1084 30.87 -27.38 14.91
CA LEU A 1084 30.99 -26.09 15.63
C LEU A 1084 30.12 -24.98 15.03
N ILE A 1085 30.24 -24.72 13.72
CA ILE A 1085 29.48 -23.65 13.05
C ILE A 1085 27.97 -23.88 13.10
N ALA A 1086 27.50 -25.14 13.10
CA ALA A 1086 26.09 -25.47 13.18
C ALA A 1086 25.50 -25.23 14.58
N ARG A 1087 26.26 -25.58 15.62
CA ARG A 1087 25.87 -25.28 17.00
C ARG A 1087 25.91 -23.79 17.28
N ALA A 1088 26.95 -23.11 16.80
CA ALA A 1088 27.09 -21.66 16.96
C ALA A 1088 25.97 -20.89 16.22
N HIS A 1089 25.58 -21.33 15.02
CA HIS A 1089 24.42 -20.79 14.31
C HIS A 1089 23.14 -21.00 15.11
N ARG A 1090 22.87 -22.22 15.60
CA ARG A 1090 21.69 -22.49 16.44
C ARG A 1090 21.65 -21.62 17.69
N ARG A 1091 22.80 -21.43 18.36
CA ARG A 1091 22.93 -20.55 19.51
C ARG A 1091 22.67 -19.09 19.12
N ALA A 1092 23.25 -18.63 18.02
CA ALA A 1092 23.04 -17.27 17.51
C ALA A 1092 21.57 -17.00 17.13
N GLU A 1093 20.88 -17.97 16.54
CA GLU A 1093 19.46 -17.88 16.21
C GLU A 1093 18.62 -17.82 17.48
N LYS A 1094 18.82 -18.76 18.42
CA LYS A 1094 17.94 -18.92 19.59
C LYS A 1094 18.20 -17.96 20.75
N GLN A 1095 19.40 -17.39 20.82
CA GLN A 1095 19.80 -16.52 21.95
C GLN A 1095 20.21 -15.12 21.50
N ARG A 1096 20.32 -14.86 20.19
CA ARG A 1096 20.88 -13.60 19.68
C ARG A 1096 20.18 -13.09 18.42
N GLY A 1097 19.05 -13.68 18.03
CA GLY A 1097 18.19 -13.20 16.94
C GLY A 1097 18.79 -13.26 15.54
N LEU A 1098 19.83 -14.07 15.29
CA LEU A 1098 20.45 -14.20 13.97
C LEU A 1098 19.72 -15.23 13.11
N VAL A 1099 19.02 -14.75 12.08
CA VAL A 1099 18.38 -15.61 11.06
C VAL A 1099 19.32 -15.74 9.86
N ALA A 1100 19.84 -16.94 9.64
CA ALA A 1100 20.74 -17.27 8.55
C ALA A 1100 20.50 -18.70 8.06
N ASP A 1101 21.08 -19.06 6.92
CA ASP A 1101 20.92 -20.40 6.34
C ASP A 1101 22.17 -21.25 6.52
N ILE A 1102 22.00 -22.51 6.92
CA ILE A 1102 23.07 -23.51 6.99
C ILE A 1102 22.93 -24.58 5.91
N ARG A 1103 24.06 -24.99 5.34
CA ARG A 1103 24.14 -26.04 4.33
C ARG A 1103 25.16 -27.09 4.74
N HIS A 1104 24.74 -28.35 4.65
CA HIS A 1104 25.57 -29.50 4.99
C HIS A 1104 26.86 -29.56 4.13
N PRO A 1105 28.00 -29.98 4.71
CA PRO A 1105 28.18 -30.42 6.10
C PRO A 1105 28.38 -29.30 7.13
N ASP A 1106 28.89 -28.14 6.73
CA ASP A 1106 29.39 -27.12 7.68
C ASP A 1106 29.48 -25.70 7.09
N MET A 1107 28.57 -25.30 6.22
CA MET A 1107 28.60 -23.97 5.61
C MET A 1107 27.46 -23.08 6.09
N LEU A 1108 27.82 -21.91 6.63
CA LEU A 1108 26.88 -20.84 6.97
C LEU A 1108 26.80 -19.86 5.80
N ARG A 1109 25.59 -19.53 5.35
CA ARG A 1109 25.32 -18.53 4.31
C ARG A 1109 24.71 -17.29 4.96
N LEU A 1110 25.40 -16.16 4.80
CA LEU A 1110 24.97 -14.85 5.26
C LEU A 1110 24.75 -13.96 4.05
N ALA A 1111 23.58 -13.36 3.92
CA ALA A 1111 23.24 -12.48 2.81
C ALA A 1111 22.65 -11.16 3.34
N PRO A 1112 23.48 -10.13 3.59
CA PRO A 1112 22.98 -8.77 3.85
C PRO A 1112 22.43 -8.15 2.55
N LEU A 1113 21.17 -7.72 2.56
CA LEU A 1113 20.50 -7.15 1.38
C LEU A 1113 20.43 -5.63 1.49
N ALA A 1114 20.77 -4.93 0.41
CA ALA A 1114 20.84 -3.46 0.38
C ALA A 1114 19.52 -2.78 0.76
N GLN A 1115 18.39 -3.38 0.41
CA GLN A 1115 17.06 -2.79 0.62
C GLN A 1115 16.62 -2.70 2.09
N PHE A 1116 17.22 -3.45 3.01
CA PHE A 1116 16.84 -3.39 4.43
C PHE A 1116 17.99 -3.61 5.42
N SER A 1117 19.08 -4.29 5.06
CA SER A 1117 20.22 -4.50 5.97
C SER A 1117 21.01 -3.20 6.14
N THR A 1118 21.42 -2.94 7.37
CA THR A 1118 22.31 -1.83 7.74
C THR A 1118 23.75 -2.34 7.91
N PHE A 1119 24.73 -1.43 7.91
CA PHE A 1119 26.11 -1.75 8.28
C PHE A 1119 26.18 -2.17 9.75
N THR A 1120 25.35 -1.60 10.62
CA THR A 1120 25.23 -2.02 12.02
C THR A 1120 24.69 -3.44 12.12
N ASP A 1121 23.70 -3.85 11.31
CA ASP A 1121 23.25 -5.25 11.26
C ASP A 1121 24.38 -6.19 10.84
N VAL A 1122 25.21 -5.79 9.87
CA VAL A 1122 26.38 -6.56 9.43
C VAL A 1122 27.41 -6.70 10.56
N TRP A 1123 27.70 -5.62 11.28
CA TRP A 1123 28.61 -5.65 12.42
C TRP A 1123 28.08 -6.53 13.54
N ARG A 1124 26.81 -6.36 13.92
CA ARG A 1124 26.13 -7.16 14.93
C ARG A 1124 26.11 -8.63 14.54
N THR A 1125 25.86 -8.95 13.27
CA THR A 1125 25.91 -10.33 12.75
C THR A 1125 27.30 -10.96 12.94
N ALA A 1126 28.36 -10.24 12.59
CA ALA A 1126 29.73 -10.73 12.77
C ALA A 1126 30.07 -10.94 14.25
N ASP A 1127 29.66 -10.00 15.12
CA ASP A 1127 29.89 -10.09 16.57
C ASP A 1127 29.08 -11.21 17.24
N VAL A 1128 27.80 -11.36 16.88
CA VAL A 1128 26.92 -12.43 17.35
C VAL A 1128 27.47 -13.79 16.95
N LEU A 1129 27.91 -13.94 15.70
CA LEU A 1129 28.55 -15.18 15.23
C LEU A 1129 29.83 -15.46 16.03
N ARG A 1130 30.68 -14.45 16.23
CA ARG A 1130 31.90 -14.56 17.03
C ARG A 1130 31.60 -15.03 18.46
N LYS A 1131 30.69 -14.34 19.16
CA LYS A 1131 30.31 -14.67 20.54
C LYS A 1131 29.77 -16.08 20.64
N SER A 1132 28.84 -16.48 19.75
CA SER A 1132 28.28 -17.82 19.75
C SER A 1132 29.32 -18.92 19.50
N ILE A 1133 30.32 -18.68 18.65
CA ILE A 1133 31.42 -19.62 18.44
C ILE A 1133 32.27 -19.77 19.70
N LEU A 1134 32.61 -18.65 20.36
CA LEU A 1134 33.39 -18.67 21.59
C LEU A 1134 32.67 -19.39 22.73
N ASP A 1135 31.37 -19.12 22.88
CA ASP A 1135 30.52 -19.78 23.87
C ASP A 1135 30.46 -21.30 23.63
N GLU A 1136 30.37 -21.74 22.36
CA GLU A 1136 30.37 -23.16 22.00
C GLU A 1136 31.73 -23.85 22.22
N VAL A 1137 32.84 -23.15 21.97
CA VAL A 1137 34.18 -23.69 22.25
C VAL A 1137 34.41 -23.80 23.75
N GLU A 1138 33.96 -22.83 24.55
CA GLU A 1138 34.10 -22.88 26.00
C GLU A 1138 33.21 -23.96 26.62
N ALA A 1139 31.96 -24.09 26.16
CA ALA A 1139 31.06 -25.17 26.58
C ALA A 1139 31.67 -26.57 26.32
N GLN A 1140 32.39 -26.74 25.19
CA GLN A 1140 33.11 -27.98 24.89
C GLN A 1140 34.35 -28.23 25.76
N LYS A 1141 34.96 -27.21 26.36
CA LYS A 1141 36.06 -27.41 27.32
C LYS A 1141 35.54 -27.79 28.71
N THR A 1142 34.35 -27.32 29.07
CA THR A 1142 33.72 -27.57 30.37
C THR A 1142 32.95 -28.89 30.43
N ALA A 1143 32.52 -29.43 29.28
CA ALA A 1143 31.90 -30.75 29.13
C ALA A 1143 32.95 -31.86 28.98
#